data_AF-A0A7X3QQB8-F1
#
_entry.id   AF-A0A7X3QQB8-F1
#
_cell.length_a   1.000
_cell.length_b   1.000
_cell.length_c   1.000
_cell.angle_alpha   90.00
_cell.angle_beta   90.00
_cell.angle_gamma   90.00
#
_symmetry.space_group_name_H-M   'P 1'
#
loop_
_entity.id
_entity.type
_entity.pdbx_description
1 polymer ?
#
loop_
_entity_poly.entity_id
_entity_poly.type
_entity_poly.pdbx_seq_one_letter_code
_entity_poly.pdbx_strand_id
1 'polypeptide(L)'
;MKNLIVNNLQNCTDTYEEDTDYFPDKAEAQYAKEWWVEYFNNYKVVTVDTDTSPDAQNLIRYVLLQCGTPEPELSGELADAMVVEVPVQRFWEGGGATFAALDALGALDRLIGVNTRTSGSQNHFLPNVTARVAQNEVHKESSYGEDLELILNGDPDVYFQYNGDDWRDNALQVGVPAIHYSPFSEGPLGSAEQVKFVSLFFNLEARANRYFEPIAEEYNMVKSLAQSQPASPSVLLGTIARSGQFQSRNRTRLESILIEDAGGARPLLKAVDQGLLDGTAHLGFGGVAVETALEHGEGAEYWFDMAYIPSERTVPEFLERNPLNGDFAPMTAGNAFHRYGRESDYHSTGAVRADILLKDIVSIIHPGLLPNHQLVFLDRIETAAEIGVIASNPQGPVEEYVAGTDYFPDKVQVKWAEDWTVTYHGNYKIVNMGPVGDANAGTRETYVLVQKGTPAPELTGNLAGTQIVPIPVERVYENSRGASVVTALEYLGEAESLIGLGYLPSGDVSKTTPELAKRYQSDGFLVTGAADAWEPVVAAEPDMVVVPFNASQREMARSLGLPAVFYNSFWEVPLGSAEHLKFWSLFFNKEKEANELFAPVEEAYVALAERVASAVPVAERSTVLHGQALSSGAWFTRGPDYLDYHLIRDAGGTPILLDEEIALDASATISGEVVLEVAAASDFWLNDSHNAVFPDLEFTDGDGWVSTRPIYGDLDALHNGKAFHKFKPGNDDFYKTAVNYRVDLLLRDLVSILHPELLDESHETVWLELINPPSE
;
A
#
# COMPACT_ATOMS: atom_id res chain seq x y z
N MET A 1 24.92 -0.06 -42.53
CA MET A 1 25.08 1.41 -42.67
C MET A 1 26.42 1.86 -43.26
N LYS A 2 27.51 1.06 -43.28
CA LYS A 2 28.82 1.47 -43.84
C LYS A 2 28.89 1.71 -45.37
N ASN A 3 27.85 1.34 -46.13
CA ASN A 3 27.82 1.47 -47.60
C ASN A 3 26.93 2.64 -48.08
N LEU A 4 26.67 3.63 -47.23
CA LEU A 4 25.96 4.84 -47.64
C LEU A 4 26.90 5.76 -48.41
N ILE A 5 26.36 6.41 -49.45
CA ILE A 5 27.04 7.52 -50.10
C ILE A 5 26.97 8.70 -49.12
N VAL A 6 28.13 9.15 -48.67
CA VAL A 6 28.29 10.43 -47.96
C VAL A 6 28.88 11.39 -49.00
N ASN A 7 28.18 12.49 -49.30
CA ASN A 7 28.63 13.44 -50.30
C ASN A 7 29.56 14.51 -49.70
N ASN A 8 29.47 14.75 -48.40
CA ASN A 8 30.37 15.64 -47.69
C ASN A 8 31.79 15.08 -47.68
N LEU A 9 32.77 15.95 -47.90
CA LEU A 9 34.16 15.54 -48.06
C LEU A 9 34.72 14.89 -46.78
N GLN A 10 35.21 13.66 -46.87
CA GLN A 10 35.68 12.87 -45.71
C GLN A 10 37.18 12.95 -45.44
N ASN A 11 37.96 13.58 -46.33
CA ASN A 11 39.41 13.71 -46.23
C ASN A 11 39.81 15.17 -46.46
N CYS A 12 41.01 15.53 -46.04
CA CYS A 12 41.53 16.86 -46.38
C CYS A 12 41.73 16.99 -47.88
N THR A 13 41.44 18.18 -48.41
CA THR A 13 41.70 18.48 -49.81
C THR A 13 43.07 19.11 -49.97
N ASP A 14 43.81 18.69 -51.01
CA ASP A 14 45.07 19.34 -51.41
C ASP A 14 44.82 20.54 -52.34
N THR A 15 43.60 20.67 -52.86
CA THR A 15 43.18 21.71 -53.81
C THR A 15 41.89 22.36 -53.34
N TYR A 16 41.93 23.68 -53.10
CA TYR A 16 40.78 24.48 -52.72
C TYR A 16 40.13 25.12 -53.95
N GLU A 17 38.81 24.98 -54.07
CA GLU A 17 37.97 25.65 -55.07
C GLU A 17 36.91 26.50 -54.35
N GLU A 18 36.96 27.83 -54.54
CA GLU A 18 36.15 28.80 -53.78
C GLU A 18 34.63 28.61 -53.94
N ASP A 19 34.18 28.20 -55.12
CA ASP A 19 32.75 28.01 -55.44
C ASP A 19 32.22 26.61 -55.13
N THR A 20 33.05 25.72 -54.58
CA THR A 20 32.63 24.34 -54.25
C THR A 20 31.98 24.29 -52.87
N ASP A 21 30.74 23.79 -52.81
CA ASP A 21 30.11 23.40 -51.54
C ASP A 21 30.72 22.06 -51.08
N TYR A 22 31.58 22.12 -50.07
CA TYR A 22 32.22 20.95 -49.45
C TYR A 22 31.27 20.18 -48.52
N PHE A 23 30.07 20.73 -48.26
CA PHE A 23 29.02 20.15 -47.42
C PHE A 23 27.64 20.09 -48.13
N PRO A 24 27.56 19.39 -49.28
CA PRO A 24 26.30 19.25 -50.03
C PRO A 24 25.18 18.58 -49.25
N ASP A 25 25.49 17.69 -48.30
CA ASP A 25 24.54 17.11 -47.37
C ASP A 25 24.47 17.98 -46.10
N LYS A 26 23.27 18.48 -45.77
CA LYS A 26 23.06 19.41 -44.64
C LYS A 26 22.21 18.76 -43.56
N ALA A 27 22.55 19.04 -42.31
CA ALA A 27 21.73 18.75 -41.14
C ALA A 27 21.12 20.04 -40.59
N GLU A 28 19.89 19.94 -40.11
CA GLU A 28 19.14 21.00 -39.46
C GLU A 28 18.48 20.41 -38.20
N ALA A 29 18.44 21.20 -37.13
CA ALA A 29 17.73 20.87 -35.90
C ALA A 29 16.24 21.21 -36.07
N GLN A 30 15.37 20.21 -35.95
CA GLN A 30 13.91 20.38 -36.02
C GLN A 30 13.25 20.31 -34.65
N TYR A 31 13.83 19.52 -33.75
CA TYR A 31 13.35 19.22 -32.41
C TYR A 31 14.30 19.74 -31.33
N ALA A 32 15.62 19.65 -31.57
CA ALA A 32 16.62 20.25 -30.71
C ALA A 32 16.53 21.77 -30.78
N LYS A 33 16.60 22.42 -29.62
CA LYS A 33 16.49 23.87 -29.46
C LYS A 33 17.78 24.53 -29.02
N GLU A 34 18.73 23.75 -28.52
CA GLU A 34 19.96 24.25 -27.91
C GLU A 34 21.10 24.41 -28.92
N TRP A 35 20.89 24.13 -30.21
CA TRP A 35 21.89 24.38 -31.24
C TRP A 35 21.28 24.59 -32.63
N TRP A 36 22.02 25.29 -33.49
CA TRP A 36 21.76 25.38 -34.93
C TRP A 36 23.07 25.51 -35.71
N VAL A 37 22.99 25.34 -37.03
CA VAL A 37 24.15 25.38 -37.91
C VAL A 37 23.87 26.18 -39.18
N GLU A 38 24.84 27.01 -39.56
CA GLU A 38 24.87 27.73 -40.82
C GLU A 38 25.98 27.16 -41.71
N TYR A 39 25.67 26.86 -42.97
CA TYR A 39 26.62 26.26 -43.92
C TYR A 39 27.18 27.30 -44.88
N PHE A 40 28.49 27.28 -45.03
CA PHE A 40 29.24 27.99 -46.06
C PHE A 40 29.96 26.97 -46.95
N ASN A 41 30.60 27.44 -48.02
CA ASN A 41 31.24 26.56 -49.01
C ASN A 41 32.26 25.62 -48.36
N ASN A 42 33.15 26.13 -47.48
CA ASN A 42 34.24 25.35 -46.89
C ASN A 42 34.28 25.36 -45.36
N TYR A 43 33.34 26.02 -44.68
CA TYR A 43 33.17 25.91 -43.22
C TYR A 43 31.70 25.90 -42.80
N LYS A 44 31.43 25.53 -41.56
CA LYS A 44 30.12 25.62 -40.91
C LYS A 44 30.26 26.47 -39.66
N VAL A 45 29.23 27.23 -39.33
CA VAL A 45 29.12 27.93 -38.04
C VAL A 45 28.08 27.21 -37.21
N VAL A 46 28.50 26.61 -36.10
CA VAL A 46 27.60 25.93 -35.16
C VAL A 46 27.43 26.83 -33.96
N THR A 47 26.20 27.21 -33.66
CA THR A 47 25.88 27.99 -32.46
C THR A 47 25.17 27.08 -31.46
N VAL A 48 25.60 27.14 -30.21
CA VAL A 48 25.04 26.39 -29.07
C VAL A 48 24.53 27.39 -28.04
N ASP A 49 23.30 27.21 -27.60
CA ASP A 49 22.75 27.91 -26.44
C ASP A 49 23.03 27.08 -25.18
N THR A 50 23.85 27.63 -24.29
CA THR A 50 24.24 26.98 -23.03
C THR A 50 23.29 27.31 -21.88
N ASP A 51 22.38 28.28 -22.07
CA ASP A 51 21.34 28.53 -21.09
C ASP A 51 20.20 27.53 -21.30
N THR A 52 19.96 26.72 -20.27
CA THR A 52 18.87 25.75 -20.28
C THR A 52 17.52 26.35 -19.83
N SER A 53 17.51 27.67 -19.58
CA SER A 53 16.35 28.50 -19.25
C SER A 53 15.76 29.16 -20.51
N PRO A 54 14.43 29.24 -20.66
CA PRO A 54 13.81 29.91 -21.81
C PRO A 54 13.93 31.45 -21.78
N ASP A 55 14.37 32.06 -20.68
CA ASP A 55 14.30 33.51 -20.46
C ASP A 55 15.62 34.25 -20.73
N ALA A 56 16.71 33.53 -20.99
CA ALA A 56 18.02 34.08 -21.29
C ALA A 56 18.73 33.19 -22.32
N GLN A 57 19.65 33.78 -23.09
CA GLN A 57 20.47 33.05 -24.06
C GLN A 57 21.93 33.25 -23.69
N ASN A 58 22.68 32.15 -23.66
CA ASN A 58 24.13 32.18 -23.50
C ASN A 58 24.77 31.44 -24.68
N LEU A 59 25.04 32.20 -25.75
CA LEU A 59 25.39 31.66 -27.06
C LEU A 59 26.90 31.48 -27.22
N ILE A 60 27.30 30.28 -27.64
CA ILE A 60 28.68 29.94 -28.00
C ILE A 60 28.71 29.54 -29.46
N ARG A 61 29.70 30.05 -30.20
CA ARG A 61 29.88 29.78 -31.63
C ARG A 61 31.16 29.00 -31.87
N TYR A 62 31.05 27.96 -32.70
CA TYR A 62 32.16 27.13 -33.17
C TYR A 62 32.22 27.20 -34.69
N VAL A 63 33.42 27.30 -35.25
CA VAL A 63 33.65 27.27 -36.69
C VAL A 63 34.23 25.91 -37.06
N LEU A 64 33.49 25.12 -37.83
CA LEU A 64 33.93 23.81 -38.31
C LEU A 64 34.49 23.96 -39.73
N LEU A 65 35.81 23.98 -39.85
CA LEU A 65 36.55 24.24 -41.10
C LEU A 65 36.85 22.93 -41.84
N GLN A 66 36.51 22.84 -43.13
CA GLN A 66 36.94 21.70 -43.94
C GLN A 66 38.46 21.64 -44.00
N CYS A 67 39.05 20.55 -43.52
CA CYS A 67 40.51 20.45 -43.48
C CYS A 67 41.12 20.53 -44.90
N GLY A 68 42.24 21.25 -45.02
CA GLY A 68 42.88 21.55 -46.30
C GLY A 68 42.28 22.75 -47.07
N THR A 69 41.34 23.49 -46.48
CA THR A 69 40.77 24.73 -47.05
C THR A 69 41.19 25.97 -46.24
N PRO A 70 41.17 27.19 -46.81
CA PRO A 70 41.56 28.40 -46.09
C PRO A 70 40.57 28.76 -44.99
N GLU A 71 41.08 29.18 -43.84
CA GLU A 71 40.29 29.66 -42.71
C GLU A 71 39.49 30.93 -43.09
N PRO A 72 38.21 31.05 -42.67
CA PRO A 72 37.42 32.25 -42.91
C PRO A 72 37.91 33.43 -42.07
N GLU A 73 37.53 34.65 -42.47
CA GLU A 73 37.78 35.84 -41.65
C GLU A 73 36.90 35.82 -40.38
N LEU A 74 37.51 35.57 -39.23
CA LEU A 74 36.85 35.59 -37.93
C LEU A 74 36.67 37.03 -37.44
N SER A 75 35.50 37.62 -37.71
CA SER A 75 35.17 38.99 -37.31
C SER A 75 33.76 39.07 -36.71
N GLY A 76 33.48 40.18 -36.02
CA GLY A 76 32.18 40.41 -35.39
C GLY A 76 31.86 39.33 -34.34
N GLU A 77 30.72 38.66 -34.48
CA GLU A 77 30.27 37.61 -33.56
C GLU A 77 31.12 36.34 -33.59
N LEU A 78 32.00 36.18 -34.59
CA LEU A 78 32.92 35.04 -34.71
C LEU A 78 34.34 35.35 -34.22
N ALA A 79 34.62 36.56 -33.73
CA ALA A 79 35.97 36.99 -33.39
C ALA A 79 36.67 36.09 -32.34
N ASP A 80 35.89 35.50 -31.43
CA ASP A 80 36.37 34.60 -30.38
C ASP A 80 35.93 33.14 -30.59
N ALA A 81 35.40 32.80 -31.79
CA ALA A 81 34.90 31.46 -32.07
C ALA A 81 36.06 30.46 -32.20
N MET A 82 35.93 29.31 -31.54
CA MET A 82 36.90 28.22 -31.68
C MET A 82 36.77 27.58 -33.07
N VAL A 83 37.89 27.46 -33.77
CA VAL A 83 37.97 26.77 -35.06
C VAL A 83 38.35 25.32 -34.84
N VAL A 84 37.58 24.40 -35.42
CA VAL A 84 37.83 22.95 -35.39
C VAL A 84 37.90 22.46 -36.83
N GLU A 85 38.99 21.79 -37.19
CA GLU A 85 39.09 21.14 -38.50
C GLU A 85 38.19 19.90 -38.57
N VAL A 86 37.43 19.77 -39.65
CA VAL A 86 36.54 18.64 -39.93
C VAL A 86 36.92 17.93 -41.23
N PRO A 87 36.78 16.59 -41.31
CA PRO A 87 36.26 15.72 -40.24
C PRO A 87 37.30 15.39 -39.16
N VAL A 88 36.88 15.47 -37.90
CA VAL A 88 37.67 15.16 -36.69
C VAL A 88 38.23 13.74 -36.75
N GLN A 89 39.52 13.58 -36.44
CA GLN A 89 40.21 12.30 -36.42
C GLN A 89 40.36 11.73 -35.00
N ARG A 90 40.46 12.60 -34.00
CA ARG A 90 40.71 12.25 -32.60
C ARG A 90 39.70 12.92 -31.69
N PHE A 91 38.69 12.14 -31.36
CA PHE A 91 37.57 12.54 -30.54
C PHE A 91 37.77 12.06 -29.10
N TRP A 92 37.65 12.98 -28.14
CA TRP A 92 37.62 12.66 -26.72
C TRP A 92 36.22 12.87 -26.15
N GLU A 93 35.72 11.84 -25.46
CA GLU A 93 34.40 11.85 -24.84
C GLU A 93 34.49 12.21 -23.34
N GLY A 94 33.73 13.21 -22.90
CA GLY A 94 33.75 13.75 -21.53
C GLY A 94 32.63 13.32 -20.59
N GLY A 95 31.90 12.25 -20.92
CA GLY A 95 30.86 11.66 -20.11
C GLY A 95 29.45 12.13 -20.49
N GLY A 96 28.82 11.46 -21.45
CA GLY A 96 27.43 11.67 -21.88
C GLY A 96 26.93 10.56 -22.84
N ALA A 97 25.97 10.92 -23.69
CA ALA A 97 25.36 10.03 -24.69
C ALA A 97 26.18 9.88 -25.99
N THR A 98 27.33 10.54 -26.09
CA THR A 98 28.06 10.70 -27.36
C THR A 98 28.56 9.38 -27.95
N PHE A 99 28.84 8.37 -27.11
CA PHE A 99 29.22 7.03 -27.59
C PHE A 99 28.18 6.39 -28.49
N ALA A 100 26.91 6.49 -28.11
CA ALA A 100 25.82 5.91 -28.88
C ALA A 100 25.64 6.67 -30.21
N ALA A 101 25.81 7.99 -30.19
CA ALA A 101 25.84 8.81 -31.40
C ALA A 101 27.02 8.43 -32.32
N LEU A 102 28.23 8.26 -31.79
CA LEU A 102 29.40 7.85 -32.56
C LEU A 102 29.24 6.46 -33.18
N ASP A 103 28.63 5.50 -32.47
CA ASP A 103 28.33 4.17 -33.02
C ASP A 103 27.28 4.23 -34.14
N ALA A 104 26.20 4.99 -33.93
CA ALA A 104 25.18 5.25 -34.95
C ALA A 104 25.78 5.86 -36.23
N LEU A 105 26.67 6.83 -36.06
CA LEU A 105 27.44 7.48 -37.13
C LEU A 105 28.58 6.61 -37.67
N GLY A 106 28.94 5.52 -36.98
CA GLY A 106 30.03 4.62 -37.31
C GLY A 106 31.39 5.32 -37.32
N ALA A 107 31.56 6.31 -36.46
CA ALA A 107 32.77 7.10 -36.24
C ALA A 107 33.52 6.66 -34.97
N LEU A 108 33.20 5.48 -34.42
CA LEU A 108 33.84 4.97 -33.21
C LEU A 108 35.35 4.90 -33.35
N ASP A 109 35.89 4.59 -34.54
CA ASP A 109 37.33 4.54 -34.83
C ASP A 109 38.07 5.85 -34.48
N ARG A 110 37.35 6.99 -34.44
CA ARG A 110 37.90 8.30 -34.06
C ARG A 110 37.99 8.52 -32.55
N LEU A 111 37.35 7.67 -31.75
CA LEU A 111 37.40 7.75 -30.29
C LEU A 111 38.81 7.43 -29.79
N ILE A 112 39.43 8.36 -29.08
CA ILE A 112 40.77 8.21 -28.48
C ILE A 112 40.77 8.27 -26.95
N GLY A 113 39.71 8.78 -26.31
CA GLY A 113 39.61 8.82 -24.85
C GLY A 113 38.18 8.95 -24.33
N VAL A 114 37.97 8.49 -23.09
CA VAL A 114 36.67 8.43 -22.40
C VAL A 114 36.75 8.84 -20.94
N ASN A 115 35.71 9.51 -20.43
CA ASN A 115 35.50 9.76 -19.00
C ASN A 115 34.70 8.63 -18.34
N THR A 116 35.08 8.23 -17.12
CA THR A 116 34.44 7.12 -16.39
C THR A 116 33.11 7.44 -15.73
N ARG A 117 32.72 8.71 -15.58
CA ARG A 117 31.46 9.08 -14.89
C ARG A 117 30.20 8.47 -15.51
N THR A 118 30.17 8.25 -16.82
CA THR A 118 29.03 7.62 -17.53
C THR A 118 29.24 6.13 -17.83
N SER A 119 30.37 5.57 -17.39
CA SER A 119 30.72 4.17 -17.56
C SER A 119 31.05 3.54 -16.21
N GLY A 120 30.05 3.53 -15.32
CA GLY A 120 30.00 2.57 -14.21
C GLY A 120 30.12 1.17 -14.80
N SER A 121 31.32 0.60 -14.72
CA SER A 121 31.71 -0.77 -15.08
C SER A 121 31.19 -1.28 -16.44
N GLN A 122 32.02 -1.17 -17.49
CA GLN A 122 31.84 -1.85 -18.78
C GLN A 122 30.47 -1.55 -19.43
N ASN A 123 30.42 -0.58 -20.34
CA ASN A 123 29.25 -0.41 -21.19
C ASN A 123 29.17 -1.61 -22.16
N HIS A 124 28.68 -2.75 -21.68
CA HIS A 124 28.57 -4.03 -22.42
C HIS A 124 27.70 -3.88 -23.68
N PHE A 125 26.92 -2.80 -23.76
CA PHE A 125 25.99 -2.48 -24.83
C PHE A 125 26.64 -1.80 -26.03
N LEU A 126 27.87 -1.29 -25.88
CA LEU A 126 28.75 -0.88 -26.97
C LEU A 126 30.02 -1.75 -26.96
N PRO A 127 29.92 -3.03 -27.36
CA PRO A 127 31.00 -4.01 -27.23
C PRO A 127 32.27 -3.58 -27.95
N ASN A 128 32.15 -2.79 -29.02
CA ASN A 128 33.29 -2.24 -29.74
C ASN A 128 34.06 -1.21 -28.91
N VAL A 129 33.39 -0.36 -28.13
CA VAL A 129 34.04 0.62 -27.25
C VAL A 129 34.72 -0.11 -26.10
N THR A 130 34.01 -1.04 -25.45
CA THR A 130 34.54 -1.85 -24.34
C THR A 130 35.77 -2.66 -24.77
N ALA A 131 35.75 -3.26 -25.95
CA ALA A 131 36.89 -4.00 -26.49
C ALA A 131 38.12 -3.10 -26.70
N ARG A 132 37.94 -1.91 -27.27
CA ARG A 132 39.03 -0.97 -27.55
C ARG A 132 39.64 -0.36 -26.29
N VAL A 133 38.80 -0.07 -25.29
CA VAL A 133 39.27 0.34 -23.95
C VAL A 133 40.08 -0.79 -23.29
N ALA A 134 39.59 -2.03 -23.35
CA ALA A 134 40.31 -3.19 -22.80
C ALA A 134 41.64 -3.48 -23.50
N GLN A 135 41.77 -3.08 -24.76
CA GLN A 135 42.99 -3.21 -25.57
C GLN A 135 43.96 -2.01 -25.42
N ASN A 136 43.64 -1.03 -24.57
CA ASN A 136 44.38 0.24 -24.43
C ASN A 136 44.47 1.05 -25.75
N GLU A 137 43.52 0.87 -26.67
CA GLU A 137 43.42 1.70 -27.88
C GLU A 137 42.71 3.03 -27.62
N VAL A 138 42.02 3.14 -26.47
CA VAL A 138 41.26 4.31 -26.03
C VAL A 138 41.68 4.61 -24.59
N HIS A 139 42.12 5.83 -24.34
CA HIS A 139 42.50 6.30 -23.02
C HIS A 139 41.29 6.31 -22.08
N LYS A 140 41.47 5.82 -20.86
CA LYS A 140 40.42 5.79 -19.83
C LYS A 140 40.80 6.72 -18.69
N GLU A 141 40.07 7.81 -18.56
CA GLU A 141 40.14 8.72 -17.42
C GLU A 141 39.42 8.07 -16.22
N SER A 142 40.03 8.10 -15.03
CA SER A 142 39.55 7.31 -13.86
C SER A 142 39.30 8.13 -12.61
N SER A 143 39.43 9.46 -12.68
CA SER A 143 39.32 10.33 -11.53
C SER A 143 37.89 10.85 -11.34
N TYR A 144 37.59 11.33 -10.13
CA TYR A 144 36.27 11.87 -9.77
C TYR A 144 36.02 13.27 -10.38
N GLY A 145 37.04 13.85 -11.03
CA GLY A 145 37.05 15.10 -11.82
C GLY A 145 37.60 14.85 -13.23
N GLU A 146 37.77 15.90 -14.04
CA GLU A 146 38.40 15.76 -15.36
C GLU A 146 39.93 15.84 -15.22
N ASP A 147 40.65 14.75 -15.51
CA ASP A 147 42.11 14.76 -15.62
C ASP A 147 42.51 15.47 -16.92
N LEU A 148 42.52 16.80 -16.87
CA LEU A 148 42.84 17.65 -18.02
C LEU A 148 44.27 17.42 -18.53
N GLU A 149 45.21 16.96 -17.69
CA GLU A 149 46.56 16.60 -18.14
C GLU A 149 46.51 15.34 -19.01
N LEU A 150 45.75 14.32 -18.61
CA LEU A 150 45.53 13.12 -19.42
C LEU A 150 44.85 13.45 -20.75
N ILE A 151 43.81 14.30 -20.73
CA ILE A 151 43.09 14.72 -21.93
C ILE A 151 44.04 15.49 -22.86
N LEU A 152 44.76 16.49 -22.33
CA LEU A 152 45.72 17.28 -23.10
C LEU A 152 46.84 16.42 -23.69
N ASN A 153 47.34 15.42 -22.95
CA ASN A 153 48.38 14.49 -23.45
C ASN A 153 47.85 13.53 -24.53
N GLY A 154 46.56 13.23 -24.54
CA GLY A 154 45.88 12.54 -25.64
C GLY A 154 45.76 13.41 -26.89
N ASP A 155 45.98 14.72 -26.73
CA ASP A 155 46.05 15.74 -27.76
C ASP A 155 44.76 15.88 -28.60
N PRO A 156 43.53 15.66 -28.12
CA PRO A 156 42.34 15.54 -28.97
C PRO A 156 42.11 16.71 -29.94
N ASP A 157 41.55 16.41 -31.12
CA ASP A 157 41.07 17.47 -32.04
C ASP A 157 39.81 18.14 -31.45
N VAL A 158 39.02 17.38 -30.69
CA VAL A 158 37.85 17.87 -29.97
C VAL A 158 37.57 17.05 -28.71
N TYR A 159 37.15 17.74 -27.65
CA TYR A 159 36.70 17.17 -26.39
C TYR A 159 35.26 17.58 -26.10
N PHE A 160 34.32 16.63 -26.06
CA PHE A 160 32.92 16.94 -25.75
C PHE A 160 32.68 16.92 -24.25
N GLN A 161 32.28 18.06 -23.70
CA GLN A 161 32.16 18.31 -22.28
C GLN A 161 30.69 18.46 -21.86
N TYR A 162 30.27 17.70 -20.84
CA TYR A 162 28.90 17.66 -20.34
C TYR A 162 28.66 18.37 -18.98
N ASN A 163 29.70 18.56 -18.15
CA ASN A 163 29.57 19.07 -16.77
C ASN A 163 29.39 20.61 -16.65
N GLY A 164 28.99 21.30 -17.72
CA GLY A 164 28.70 22.74 -17.71
C GLY A 164 29.89 23.65 -18.01
N ASP A 165 29.61 24.95 -18.10
CA ASP A 165 30.51 25.94 -18.69
C ASP A 165 31.87 26.06 -17.98
N ASP A 166 31.89 26.03 -16.64
CA ASP A 166 33.13 26.14 -15.86
C ASP A 166 34.16 25.06 -16.24
N TRP A 167 33.72 23.84 -16.53
CA TRP A 167 34.60 22.73 -16.87
C TRP A 167 35.12 22.83 -18.30
N ARG A 168 34.26 23.23 -19.24
CA ARG A 168 34.69 23.56 -20.61
C ARG A 168 35.74 24.67 -20.57
N ASP A 169 35.47 25.74 -19.82
CA ASP A 169 36.36 26.89 -19.76
C ASP A 169 37.71 26.53 -19.13
N ASN A 170 37.73 25.67 -18.10
CA ASN A 170 38.97 25.12 -17.54
C ASN A 170 39.76 24.29 -18.57
N ALA A 171 39.07 23.47 -19.38
CA ALA A 171 39.71 22.69 -20.46
C ALA A 171 40.31 23.62 -21.53
N LEU A 172 39.57 24.65 -21.95
CA LEU A 172 40.06 25.66 -22.90
C LEU A 172 41.28 26.42 -22.37
N GLN A 173 41.29 26.78 -21.08
CA GLN A 173 42.42 27.50 -20.45
C GLN A 173 43.75 26.72 -20.49
N VAL A 174 43.69 25.39 -20.48
CA VAL A 174 44.89 24.53 -20.58
C VAL A 174 45.18 24.05 -22.00
N GLY A 175 44.41 24.53 -22.99
CA GLY A 175 44.63 24.26 -24.41
C GLY A 175 43.91 23.03 -24.96
N VAL A 176 42.94 22.46 -24.24
CA VAL A 176 42.08 21.37 -24.75
C VAL A 176 40.91 21.98 -25.54
N PRO A 177 40.68 21.58 -26.81
CA PRO A 177 39.59 22.11 -27.64
C PRO A 177 38.22 21.55 -27.21
N ALA A 178 37.60 22.19 -26.22
CA ALA A 178 36.38 21.70 -25.58
C ALA A 178 35.09 22.26 -26.20
N ILE A 179 34.12 21.38 -26.43
CA ILE A 179 32.78 21.67 -26.96
C ILE A 179 31.75 21.44 -25.87
N HIS A 180 30.84 22.40 -25.68
CA HIS A 180 29.67 22.23 -24.82
C HIS A 180 28.69 21.22 -25.44
N TYR A 181 28.31 20.18 -24.69
CA TYR A 181 27.37 19.16 -25.14
C TYR A 181 26.44 18.71 -24.00
N SER A 182 25.14 19.00 -24.10
CA SER A 182 24.14 18.65 -23.09
C SER A 182 22.90 17.97 -23.72
N PRO A 183 22.91 16.65 -23.96
CA PRO A 183 21.82 16.00 -24.67
C PRO A 183 20.55 15.79 -23.82
N PHE A 184 20.63 15.88 -22.49
CA PHE A 184 19.51 15.57 -21.57
C PHE A 184 18.74 16.81 -21.07
N SER A 185 19.16 18.02 -21.48
CA SER A 185 18.43 19.27 -21.21
C SER A 185 17.24 19.47 -22.15
N GLU A 186 17.24 18.79 -23.29
CA GLU A 186 16.21 18.79 -24.32
C GLU A 186 15.01 17.86 -24.00
N GLY A 187 13.95 17.97 -24.79
CA GLY A 187 12.90 16.95 -24.85
C GLY A 187 13.37 15.66 -25.56
N PRO A 188 12.56 14.58 -25.59
CA PRO A 188 13.01 13.27 -26.05
C PRO A 188 13.53 13.27 -27.49
N LEU A 189 12.79 13.88 -28.42
CA LEU A 189 13.24 14.01 -29.81
C LEU A 189 14.40 14.98 -29.97
N GLY A 190 14.45 16.07 -29.19
CA GLY A 190 15.60 16.98 -29.20
C GLY A 190 16.88 16.28 -28.73
N SER A 191 16.78 15.47 -27.68
CA SER A 191 17.86 14.62 -27.18
C SER A 191 18.36 13.64 -28.25
N ALA A 192 17.43 12.94 -28.93
CA ALA A 192 17.80 12.02 -30.00
C ALA A 192 18.37 12.72 -31.24
N GLU A 193 17.95 13.95 -31.52
CA GLU A 193 18.44 14.73 -32.65
C GLU A 193 19.87 15.24 -32.44
N GLN A 194 20.41 15.20 -31.22
CA GLN A 194 21.81 15.51 -30.95
C GLN A 194 22.81 14.62 -31.72
N VAL A 195 22.36 13.46 -32.25
CA VAL A 195 23.17 12.70 -33.22
C VAL A 195 23.53 13.52 -34.47
N LYS A 196 22.65 14.45 -34.89
CA LYS A 196 22.91 15.39 -36.00
C LYS A 196 23.97 16.42 -35.59
N PHE A 197 23.91 16.96 -34.37
CA PHE A 197 24.95 17.86 -33.84
C PHE A 197 26.34 17.20 -33.86
N VAL A 198 26.45 15.98 -33.31
CA VAL A 198 27.70 15.21 -33.30
C VAL A 198 28.21 14.98 -34.73
N SER A 199 27.31 14.75 -35.70
CA SER A 199 27.69 14.48 -37.09
C SER A 199 28.40 15.63 -37.80
N LEU A 200 28.17 16.87 -37.36
CA LEU A 200 28.76 18.08 -37.96
C LEU A 200 30.30 18.07 -37.88
N PHE A 201 30.83 17.45 -36.82
CA PHE A 201 32.28 17.32 -36.56
C PHE A 201 32.95 16.23 -37.41
N PHE A 202 32.16 15.35 -38.02
CA PHE A 202 32.64 14.22 -38.82
C PHE A 202 32.24 14.29 -40.28
N ASN A 203 31.52 15.35 -40.71
CA ASN A 203 30.92 15.43 -42.04
C ASN A 203 29.98 14.26 -42.36
N LEU A 204 29.20 13.80 -41.36
CA LEU A 204 28.32 12.62 -41.46
C LEU A 204 26.83 12.97 -41.44
N GLU A 205 26.45 14.16 -41.87
CA GLU A 205 25.09 14.71 -41.84
C GLU A 205 24.06 13.80 -42.50
N ALA A 206 24.35 13.31 -43.72
CA ALA A 206 23.45 12.39 -44.42
C ALA A 206 23.17 11.11 -43.63
N ARG A 207 24.17 10.60 -42.91
CA ARG A 207 24.02 9.41 -42.07
C ARG A 207 23.22 9.72 -40.81
N ALA A 208 23.46 10.87 -40.19
CA ALA A 208 22.71 11.31 -39.01
C ALA A 208 21.23 11.51 -39.31
N ASN A 209 20.91 12.20 -40.40
CA ASN A 209 19.53 12.38 -40.87
C ASN A 209 18.86 11.01 -41.08
N ARG A 210 19.49 10.10 -41.82
CA ARG A 210 18.94 8.77 -42.06
C ARG A 210 18.77 7.91 -40.80
N TYR A 211 19.62 8.11 -39.80
CA TYR A 211 19.48 7.44 -38.51
C TYR A 211 18.31 8.01 -37.70
N PHE A 212 18.18 9.34 -37.67
CA PHE A 212 17.19 10.05 -36.85
C PHE A 212 15.78 10.02 -37.42
N GLU A 213 15.59 10.19 -38.74
CA GLU A 213 14.23 10.32 -39.31
C GLU A 213 13.30 9.15 -38.94
N PRO A 214 13.69 7.87 -39.06
CA PRO A 214 12.82 6.76 -38.64
C PRO A 214 12.52 6.75 -37.14
N ILE A 215 13.43 7.26 -36.31
CA ILE A 215 13.23 7.38 -34.85
C ILE A 215 12.16 8.43 -34.56
N ALA A 216 12.23 9.58 -35.23
CA ALA A 216 11.22 10.63 -35.10
C ALA A 216 9.85 10.19 -35.62
N GLU A 217 9.80 9.49 -36.76
CA GLU A 217 8.57 8.92 -37.32
C GLU A 217 7.92 7.93 -36.34
N GLU A 218 8.71 6.97 -35.82
CA GLU A 218 8.22 5.96 -34.88
C GLU A 218 7.76 6.59 -33.56
N TYR A 219 8.53 7.53 -33.00
CA TYR A 219 8.16 8.25 -31.79
C TYR A 219 6.81 8.95 -31.94
N ASN A 220 6.64 9.72 -33.02
CA ASN A 220 5.40 10.46 -33.25
C ASN A 220 4.19 9.54 -33.49
N MET A 221 4.40 8.39 -34.13
CA MET A 221 3.36 7.37 -34.26
C MET A 221 2.95 6.80 -32.89
N VAL A 222 3.91 6.41 -32.05
CA VAL A 222 3.65 5.86 -30.71
C VAL A 222 3.00 6.90 -29.80
N LYS A 223 3.48 8.14 -29.83
CA LYS A 223 2.87 9.29 -29.12
C LYS A 223 1.41 9.47 -29.52
N SER A 224 1.13 9.50 -30.83
CA SER A 224 -0.25 9.66 -31.32
C SER A 224 -1.15 8.50 -30.90
N LEU A 225 -0.62 7.27 -30.90
CA LEU A 225 -1.33 6.08 -30.43
C LEU A 225 -1.68 6.18 -28.94
N ALA A 226 -0.72 6.57 -28.10
CA ALA A 226 -0.91 6.70 -26.66
C ALA A 226 -1.87 7.84 -26.31
N GLN A 227 -1.69 9.02 -26.90
CA GLN A 227 -2.55 10.19 -26.67
C GLN A 227 -3.98 10.03 -27.20
N SER A 228 -4.24 9.03 -28.05
CA SER A 228 -5.60 8.69 -28.50
C SER A 228 -6.41 7.91 -27.45
N GLN A 229 -5.77 7.43 -26.38
CA GLN A 229 -6.47 6.70 -25.33
C GLN A 229 -7.27 7.65 -24.42
N PRO A 230 -8.48 7.25 -23.98
CA PRO A 230 -9.29 8.06 -23.07
C PRO A 230 -8.76 8.07 -21.64
N ALA A 231 -8.06 7.01 -21.23
CA ALA A 231 -7.43 6.90 -19.92
C ALA A 231 -6.10 7.66 -19.92
N SER A 232 -5.84 8.41 -18.84
CA SER A 232 -4.57 9.09 -18.59
C SER A 232 -4.03 8.62 -17.24
N PRO A 233 -3.30 7.48 -17.21
CA PRO A 233 -2.82 6.88 -15.97
C PRO A 233 -1.93 7.84 -15.20
N SER A 234 -2.08 7.88 -13.88
CA SER A 234 -1.29 8.77 -13.02
C SER A 234 0.11 8.18 -12.76
N VAL A 235 1.17 8.94 -13.09
CA VAL A 235 2.56 8.52 -12.95
C VAL A 235 3.32 9.48 -12.04
N LEU A 236 3.70 8.99 -10.87
CA LEU A 236 4.64 9.68 -9.99
C LEU A 236 6.05 9.61 -10.61
N LEU A 237 6.67 10.76 -10.85
CA LEU A 237 8.03 10.87 -11.40
C LEU A 237 8.95 11.46 -10.33
N GLY A 238 9.96 10.70 -9.90
CA GLY A 238 10.95 11.22 -8.96
C GLY A 238 11.52 10.15 -8.05
N THR A 239 12.31 10.56 -7.06
CA THR A 239 12.92 9.67 -6.06
C THR A 239 13.09 10.39 -4.73
N ILE A 240 13.03 9.67 -3.62
CA ILE A 240 13.43 10.24 -2.33
C ILE A 240 14.96 10.29 -2.28
N ALA A 241 15.51 11.50 -2.39
CA ALA A 241 16.95 11.72 -2.38
C ALA A 241 17.53 11.56 -0.96
N ARG A 242 18.87 11.42 -0.88
CA ARG A 242 19.59 11.33 0.41
C ARG A 242 19.41 12.56 1.30
N SER A 243 18.99 13.70 0.74
CA SER A 243 18.63 14.88 1.51
C SER A 243 17.31 14.72 2.29
N GLY A 244 16.55 13.64 2.06
CA GLY A 244 15.21 13.44 2.59
C GLY A 244 14.12 14.16 1.80
N GLN A 245 14.43 14.80 0.68
CA GLN A 245 13.45 15.43 -0.20
C GLN A 245 13.07 14.52 -1.38
N PHE A 246 11.84 14.65 -1.86
CA PHE A 246 11.40 14.02 -3.09
C PHE A 246 11.84 14.86 -4.29
N GLN A 247 12.82 14.39 -5.05
CA GLN A 247 13.36 15.06 -6.24
C GLN A 247 12.62 14.62 -7.49
N SER A 248 12.19 15.60 -8.30
CA SER A 248 11.49 15.37 -9.58
C SER A 248 12.12 16.19 -10.72
N ARG A 249 11.49 16.20 -11.89
CA ARG A 249 11.95 16.91 -13.09
C ARG A 249 10.97 17.98 -13.56
N ASN A 250 11.50 19.09 -14.04
CA ASN A 250 10.70 20.15 -14.68
C ASN A 250 9.95 19.61 -15.91
N ARG A 251 8.80 20.22 -16.23
CA ARG A 251 7.91 19.95 -17.37
C ARG A 251 8.64 19.86 -18.70
N THR A 252 9.69 20.66 -18.91
CA THR A 252 10.42 20.76 -20.19
C THR A 252 11.53 19.74 -20.38
N ARG A 253 11.79 18.88 -19.38
CA ARG A 253 12.88 17.89 -19.43
C ARG A 253 12.39 16.53 -19.95
N LEU A 254 13.33 15.76 -20.50
CA LEU A 254 13.13 14.49 -21.18
C LEU A 254 12.11 13.57 -20.49
N GLU A 255 12.30 13.22 -19.22
CA GLU A 255 11.44 12.22 -18.56
C GLU A 255 10.02 12.74 -18.32
N SER A 256 9.91 14.03 -18.07
CA SER A 256 8.64 14.72 -17.89
C SER A 256 7.83 14.74 -19.19
N ILE A 257 8.47 15.03 -20.32
CA ILE A 257 7.84 15.03 -21.64
C ILE A 257 7.52 13.60 -22.08
N LEU A 258 8.37 12.62 -21.79
CA LEU A 258 8.09 11.22 -22.11
C LEU A 258 6.78 10.72 -21.49
N ILE A 259 6.53 11.03 -20.21
CA ILE A 259 5.27 10.66 -19.55
C ILE A 259 4.07 11.34 -20.22
N GLU A 260 4.19 12.63 -20.52
CA GLU A 260 3.13 13.40 -21.20
C GLU A 260 2.84 12.87 -22.62
N ASP A 261 3.88 12.57 -23.38
CA ASP A 261 3.78 12.01 -24.72
C ASP A 261 3.25 10.57 -24.72
N ALA A 262 3.46 9.84 -23.63
CA ALA A 262 2.87 8.53 -23.40
C ALA A 262 1.40 8.58 -22.93
N GLY A 263 0.80 9.78 -22.78
CA GLY A 263 -0.59 9.93 -22.31
C GLY A 263 -0.75 9.87 -20.79
N GLY A 264 0.33 9.86 -20.02
CA GLY A 264 0.31 9.81 -18.56
C GLY A 264 0.04 11.16 -17.90
N ALA A 265 -0.69 11.15 -16.79
CA ALA A 265 -0.89 12.30 -15.93
C ALA A 265 0.26 12.41 -14.90
N ARG A 266 0.73 13.64 -14.63
CA ARG A 266 1.83 13.90 -13.66
C ARG A 266 1.27 14.63 -12.44
N PRO A 267 0.96 13.94 -11.33
CA PRO A 267 0.24 14.52 -10.21
C PRO A 267 0.97 15.70 -9.56
N LEU A 268 2.29 15.61 -9.37
CA LEU A 268 3.07 16.71 -8.79
C LEU A 268 3.05 17.97 -9.66
N LEU A 269 3.19 17.85 -10.99
CA LEU A 269 3.12 19.02 -11.88
C LEU A 269 1.72 19.63 -11.92
N LYS A 270 0.67 18.80 -11.84
CA LYS A 270 -0.71 19.29 -11.71
C LYS A 270 -0.88 20.11 -10.42
N ALA A 271 -0.27 19.71 -9.31
CA ALA A 271 -0.30 20.47 -8.06
C ALA A 271 0.45 21.82 -8.20
N VAL A 272 1.57 21.87 -8.94
CA VAL A 272 2.23 23.15 -9.23
C VAL A 272 1.35 24.05 -10.11
N ASP A 273 0.71 23.52 -11.15
CA ASP A 273 -0.19 24.29 -12.02
C ASP A 273 -1.39 24.88 -11.24
N GLN A 274 -1.78 24.24 -10.14
CA GLN A 274 -2.83 24.68 -9.22
C GLN A 274 -2.34 25.68 -8.16
N GLY A 275 -1.04 25.97 -8.12
CA GLY A 275 -0.42 26.85 -7.12
C GLY A 275 -0.35 26.24 -5.71
N LEU A 276 -0.45 24.91 -5.60
CA LEU A 276 -0.35 24.18 -4.33
C LEU A 276 1.10 23.93 -3.91
N LEU A 277 2.03 24.06 -4.85
CA LEU A 277 3.47 23.91 -4.65
C LEU A 277 4.19 25.18 -5.11
N ASP A 278 5.20 25.62 -4.35
CA ASP A 278 6.06 26.71 -4.79
C ASP A 278 6.73 26.34 -6.12
N GLY A 279 6.58 27.22 -7.12
CA GLY A 279 7.05 27.03 -8.50
C GLY A 279 8.57 26.83 -8.67
N THR A 280 9.34 26.74 -7.57
CA THR A 280 10.74 26.32 -7.58
C THR A 280 10.90 24.82 -7.87
N ALA A 281 9.82 24.04 -7.79
CA ALA A 281 9.74 22.67 -8.31
C ALA A 281 10.00 22.54 -9.83
N HIS A 282 10.14 23.67 -10.54
CA HIS A 282 10.44 23.73 -11.97
C HIS A 282 11.90 24.09 -12.31
N LEU A 283 12.80 24.34 -11.37
CA LEU A 283 14.16 24.83 -11.69
C LEU A 283 15.24 23.83 -11.26
N GLY A 284 15.40 22.74 -12.02
CA GLY A 284 16.52 21.80 -11.88
C GLY A 284 16.32 20.70 -10.82
N PHE A 285 17.41 20.21 -10.22
CA PHE A 285 17.44 19.14 -9.21
C PHE A 285 16.79 19.48 -7.84
N GLY A 286 15.90 20.48 -7.79
CA GLY A 286 15.15 20.84 -6.58
C GLY A 286 14.12 19.77 -6.20
N GLY A 287 13.91 19.57 -4.90
CA GLY A 287 12.94 18.61 -4.36
C GLY A 287 11.85 19.28 -3.54
N VAL A 288 10.72 18.58 -3.37
CA VAL A 288 9.66 18.93 -2.40
C VAL A 288 9.84 18.10 -1.13
N ALA A 289 9.15 18.50 -0.04
CA ALA A 289 9.03 17.65 1.13
C ALA A 289 8.36 16.31 0.76
N VAL A 290 8.77 15.21 1.39
CA VAL A 290 8.24 13.87 1.06
C VAL A 290 6.76 13.78 1.38
N GLU A 291 6.33 14.40 2.48
CA GLU A 291 4.93 14.50 2.90
C GLU A 291 4.06 15.17 1.82
N THR A 292 4.60 16.21 1.19
CA THR A 292 3.94 16.90 0.07
C THR A 292 3.89 16.01 -1.18
N ALA A 293 4.94 15.23 -1.44
CA ALA A 293 4.92 14.26 -2.53
C ALA A 293 3.93 13.12 -2.27
N LEU A 294 3.77 12.69 -1.02
CA LEU A 294 2.78 11.70 -0.60
C LEU A 294 1.36 12.25 -0.75
N GLU A 295 1.07 13.44 -0.23
CA GLU A 295 -0.25 14.07 -0.33
C GLU A 295 -0.74 14.19 -1.78
N HIS A 296 0.13 14.63 -2.69
CA HIS A 296 -0.25 14.80 -4.09
C HIS A 296 -0.02 13.55 -4.94
N GLY A 297 0.80 12.62 -4.48
CA GLY A 297 1.16 11.37 -5.17
C GLY A 297 0.37 10.14 -4.72
N GLU A 298 -0.45 10.24 -3.66
CA GLU A 298 -1.21 9.12 -3.05
C GLU A 298 -2.01 8.34 -4.10
N GLY A 299 -2.65 9.05 -5.03
CA GLY A 299 -3.45 8.46 -6.12
C GLY A 299 -2.67 8.09 -7.38
N ALA A 300 -1.33 8.03 -7.33
CA ALA A 300 -0.53 7.57 -8.47
C ALA A 300 -0.73 6.07 -8.71
N GLU A 301 -0.89 5.67 -9.97
CA GLU A 301 -1.02 4.27 -10.37
C GLU A 301 0.35 3.63 -10.62
N TYR A 302 1.30 4.45 -11.08
CA TYR A 302 2.67 4.05 -11.39
C TYR A 302 3.68 5.00 -10.73
N TRP A 303 4.87 4.49 -10.44
CA TRP A 303 6.00 5.31 -9.99
C TRP A 303 7.23 5.02 -10.84
N PHE A 304 7.76 6.04 -11.51
CA PHE A 304 9.05 5.99 -12.17
C PHE A 304 10.12 6.62 -11.30
N ASP A 305 10.95 5.75 -10.71
CA ASP A 305 12.09 6.14 -9.89
C ASP A 305 13.18 6.78 -10.76
N MET A 306 13.66 7.92 -10.28
CA MET A 306 14.60 8.78 -10.98
C MET A 306 16.04 8.67 -10.48
N ALA A 307 16.38 7.66 -9.67
CA ALA A 307 17.77 7.42 -9.30
C ALA A 307 18.64 7.30 -10.57
N TYR A 308 19.80 7.96 -10.56
CA TYR A 308 20.70 7.96 -11.72
C TYR A 308 21.28 6.56 -11.97
N ILE A 309 21.75 5.93 -10.90
CA ILE A 309 22.14 4.51 -10.83
C ILE A 309 21.45 3.97 -9.57
N PRO A 310 20.30 3.30 -9.69
CA PRO A 310 19.64 2.70 -8.53
C PRO A 310 20.53 1.59 -7.95
N SER A 311 20.75 1.63 -6.64
CA SER A 311 21.36 0.53 -5.89
C SER A 311 20.32 -0.52 -5.50
N GLU A 312 19.06 -0.10 -5.38
CA GLU A 312 17.91 -0.89 -4.96
C GLU A 312 17.13 -1.34 -6.20
N ARG A 313 16.75 -2.62 -6.22
CA ARG A 313 15.99 -3.24 -7.32
C ARG A 313 14.69 -3.86 -6.84
N THR A 314 14.54 -4.03 -5.54
CA THR A 314 13.41 -4.71 -4.94
C THR A 314 12.72 -3.80 -3.92
N VAL A 315 11.41 -3.97 -3.75
CA VAL A 315 10.63 -3.23 -2.77
C VAL A 315 11.27 -3.31 -1.37
N PRO A 316 11.72 -4.48 -0.86
CA PRO A 316 12.44 -4.57 0.41
C PRO A 316 13.66 -3.64 0.53
N GLU A 317 14.51 -3.57 -0.50
CA GLU A 317 15.70 -2.70 -0.49
C GLU A 317 15.31 -1.21 -0.48
N PHE A 318 14.26 -0.84 -1.24
CA PHE A 318 13.71 0.52 -1.20
C PHE A 318 13.18 0.87 0.19
N LEU A 319 12.44 -0.03 0.83
CA LEU A 319 11.89 0.17 2.17
C LEU A 319 12.97 0.22 3.26
N GLU A 320 14.01 -0.61 3.14
CA GLU A 320 15.17 -0.59 4.05
C GLU A 320 15.90 0.75 3.99
N ARG A 321 16.11 1.28 2.78
CA ARG A 321 16.72 2.60 2.59
C ARG A 321 15.86 3.71 3.18
N ASN A 322 14.57 3.68 2.90
CA ASN A 322 13.62 4.65 3.41
C ASN A 322 12.21 4.04 3.50
N PRO A 323 11.69 3.82 4.73
CA PRO A 323 10.36 3.24 4.93
C PRO A 323 9.22 4.02 4.25
N LEU A 324 9.37 5.34 4.08
CA LEU A 324 8.37 6.19 3.41
C LEU A 324 8.17 5.84 1.93
N ASN A 325 9.07 5.05 1.33
CA ASN A 325 8.84 4.51 0.00
C ASN A 325 7.58 3.60 -0.03
N GLY A 326 7.22 2.98 1.09
CA GLY A 326 6.05 2.12 1.23
C GLY A 326 4.72 2.85 1.24
N ASP A 327 4.75 4.16 1.52
CA ASP A 327 3.55 5.00 1.54
C ASP A 327 3.10 5.40 0.12
N PHE A 328 3.95 5.17 -0.89
CA PHE A 328 3.56 5.31 -2.29
C PHE A 328 2.93 4.00 -2.79
N ALA A 329 1.61 4.01 -3.02
CA ALA A 329 0.86 2.84 -3.48
C ALA A 329 1.48 2.06 -4.65
N PRO A 330 2.09 2.70 -5.68
CA PRO A 330 2.76 1.97 -6.76
C PRO A 330 3.93 1.10 -6.30
N MET A 331 4.64 1.46 -5.22
CA MET A 331 5.76 0.68 -4.70
C MET A 331 5.25 -0.67 -4.16
N THR A 332 4.24 -0.65 -3.31
CA THR A 332 3.67 -1.87 -2.71
C THR A 332 2.83 -2.68 -3.70
N ALA A 333 2.22 -2.04 -4.69
CA ALA A 333 1.45 -2.71 -5.75
C ALA A 333 2.34 -3.37 -6.82
N GLY A 334 3.66 -3.14 -6.78
CA GLY A 334 4.58 -3.58 -7.82
C GLY A 334 4.36 -2.86 -9.14
N ASN A 335 3.94 -1.59 -9.13
CA ASN A 335 3.84 -0.72 -10.31
C ASN A 335 4.94 0.37 -10.30
N ALA A 336 6.04 0.09 -9.62
CA ALA A 336 7.21 0.97 -9.57
C ALA A 336 8.30 0.46 -10.52
N PHE A 337 8.98 1.38 -11.21
CA PHE A 337 9.98 1.09 -12.24
C PHE A 337 11.20 1.98 -12.07
N HIS A 338 12.39 1.46 -12.39
CA HIS A 338 13.65 2.18 -12.35
C HIS A 338 14.38 2.14 -13.69
N ARG A 339 15.33 3.06 -13.90
CA ARG A 339 16.04 3.26 -15.19
C ARG A 339 17.21 2.31 -15.46
N TYR A 340 17.16 1.10 -14.90
CA TYR A 340 18.26 0.12 -14.91
C TYR A 340 17.96 -1.15 -15.73
N GLY A 341 17.00 -1.12 -16.66
CA GLY A 341 16.60 -2.32 -17.44
C GLY A 341 17.73 -2.91 -18.27
N ARG A 342 18.64 -2.07 -18.77
CA ARG A 342 19.92 -2.48 -19.37
C ARG A 342 21.06 -1.76 -18.67
N GLU A 343 21.15 -1.94 -17.37
CA GLU A 343 22.14 -1.27 -16.51
C GLU A 343 22.16 0.25 -16.74
N SER A 344 23.31 0.86 -17.05
CA SER A 344 23.42 2.30 -17.29
C SER A 344 23.11 2.75 -18.73
N ASP A 345 22.62 1.86 -19.61
CA ASP A 345 22.40 2.15 -21.05
C ASP A 345 21.33 3.22 -21.30
N TYR A 346 20.44 3.47 -20.33
CA TYR A 346 19.48 4.57 -20.35
C TYR A 346 20.15 5.91 -20.68
N HIS A 347 21.27 6.21 -20.03
CA HIS A 347 22.00 7.49 -20.19
C HIS A 347 22.94 7.49 -21.40
N SER A 348 22.98 6.40 -22.17
CA SER A 348 23.79 6.29 -23.38
C SER A 348 22.88 6.09 -24.59
N THR A 349 22.50 4.86 -24.94
CA THR A 349 21.67 4.63 -26.13
C THR A 349 20.25 5.16 -25.97
N GLY A 350 19.73 5.28 -24.74
CA GLY A 350 18.42 5.89 -24.48
C GLY A 350 18.33 7.32 -25.02
N ALA A 351 19.38 8.13 -24.87
CA ALA A 351 19.40 9.51 -25.38
C ALA A 351 19.22 9.59 -26.91
N VAL A 352 19.72 8.60 -27.65
CA VAL A 352 19.58 8.55 -29.12
C VAL A 352 18.47 7.62 -29.60
N ARG A 353 17.66 7.05 -28.70
CA ARG A 353 16.55 6.12 -28.97
C ARG A 353 15.28 6.51 -28.21
N ALA A 354 14.88 7.77 -28.40
CA ALA A 354 13.64 8.31 -27.83
C ALA A 354 12.41 7.45 -28.19
N ASP A 355 12.39 6.85 -29.38
CA ASP A 355 11.34 5.93 -29.83
C ASP A 355 11.17 4.73 -28.90
N ILE A 356 12.28 4.14 -28.41
CA ILE A 356 12.24 3.03 -27.47
C ILE A 356 11.90 3.51 -26.06
N LEU A 357 12.47 4.63 -25.61
CA LEU A 357 12.13 5.21 -24.30
C LEU A 357 10.63 5.46 -24.15
N LEU A 358 10.01 6.00 -25.20
CA LEU A 358 8.57 6.21 -25.22
C LEU A 358 7.80 4.88 -25.23
N LYS A 359 8.25 3.89 -26.02
CA LYS A 359 7.61 2.56 -26.05
C LYS A 359 7.65 1.84 -24.72
N ASP A 360 8.77 1.91 -23.98
CA ASP A 360 8.86 1.35 -22.62
C ASP A 360 7.74 1.93 -21.75
N ILE A 361 7.64 3.26 -21.70
CA ILE A 361 6.64 3.95 -20.87
C ILE A 361 5.22 3.64 -21.32
N VAL A 362 4.93 3.71 -22.63
CA VAL A 362 3.62 3.39 -23.19
C VAL A 362 3.24 1.94 -22.89
N SER A 363 4.18 0.99 -22.99
CA SER A 363 3.91 -0.42 -22.66
C SER A 363 3.64 -0.65 -21.17
N ILE A 364 4.19 0.19 -20.29
CA ILE A 364 3.95 0.12 -18.85
C ILE A 364 2.56 0.67 -18.51
N ILE A 365 2.27 1.92 -18.91
CA ILE A 365 1.05 2.61 -18.47
C ILE A 365 -0.16 2.29 -19.35
N HIS A 366 0.07 1.73 -20.55
CA HIS A 366 -0.96 1.23 -21.47
C HIS A 366 -0.60 -0.19 -21.99
N PRO A 367 -0.65 -1.23 -21.15
CA PRO A 367 -0.15 -2.58 -21.47
C PRO A 367 -0.80 -3.25 -22.69
N GLY A 368 -1.98 -2.77 -23.12
CA GLY A 368 -2.65 -3.26 -24.32
C GLY A 368 -2.18 -2.66 -25.66
N LEU A 369 -1.42 -1.55 -25.67
CA LEU A 369 -1.07 -0.85 -26.91
C LEU A 369 0.14 -1.45 -27.62
N LEU A 370 1.09 -1.97 -26.86
CA LEU A 370 2.36 -2.51 -27.36
C LEU A 370 2.60 -3.93 -26.81
N PRO A 371 1.73 -4.91 -27.09
CA PRO A 371 1.74 -6.22 -26.41
C PRO A 371 2.98 -7.08 -26.69
N ASN A 372 3.77 -6.74 -27.71
CA ASN A 372 5.01 -7.45 -28.06
C ASN A 372 6.27 -6.64 -27.70
N HIS A 373 6.12 -5.46 -27.10
CA HIS A 373 7.26 -4.65 -26.69
C HIS A 373 7.83 -5.22 -25.39
N GLN A 374 9.15 -5.40 -25.36
CA GLN A 374 9.89 -5.77 -24.16
C GLN A 374 10.61 -4.54 -23.66
N LEU A 375 10.57 -4.31 -22.34
CA LEU A 375 11.26 -3.17 -21.75
C LEU A 375 12.77 -3.24 -22.05
N VAL A 376 13.35 -2.10 -22.39
CA VAL A 376 14.76 -1.97 -22.78
C VAL A 376 15.54 -1.16 -21.76
N PHE A 377 15.02 -0.01 -21.37
CA PHE A 377 15.68 0.97 -20.51
C PHE A 377 15.09 1.04 -19.12
N LEU A 378 13.81 0.71 -18.99
CA LEU A 378 13.12 0.60 -17.70
C LEU A 378 13.10 -0.86 -17.23
N ASP A 379 13.16 -1.06 -15.93
CA ASP A 379 12.87 -2.34 -15.30
C ASP A 379 11.90 -2.15 -14.15
N ARG A 380 11.19 -3.21 -13.80
CA ARG A 380 10.24 -3.21 -12.70
C ARG A 380 10.96 -3.44 -11.37
N ILE A 381 10.54 -2.71 -10.33
CA ILE A 381 11.01 -2.94 -8.96
C ILE A 381 10.24 -4.13 -8.40
N GLU A 382 10.93 -5.24 -8.18
CA GLU A 382 10.30 -6.52 -7.82
C GLU A 382 9.78 -6.49 -6.37
N THR A 383 8.59 -7.04 -6.16
CA THR A 383 7.98 -7.14 -4.82
C THR A 383 8.65 -8.25 -3.99
N ALA A 384 8.48 -8.20 -2.66
CA ALA A 384 8.98 -9.24 -1.76
C ALA A 384 8.52 -10.65 -2.18
N ALA A 385 7.25 -10.79 -2.56
CA ALA A 385 6.68 -12.07 -3.00
C ALA A 385 7.36 -12.64 -4.26
N GLU A 386 7.77 -11.77 -5.20
CA GLU A 386 8.34 -12.18 -6.48
C GLU A 386 9.79 -12.64 -6.36
N ILE A 387 10.56 -12.04 -5.44
CA ILE A 387 11.94 -12.45 -5.17
C ILE A 387 12.06 -13.61 -4.18
N GLY A 388 10.94 -14.24 -3.82
CA GLY A 388 10.92 -15.40 -2.92
C GLY A 388 11.07 -15.05 -1.43
N VAL A 389 10.84 -13.80 -1.03
CA VAL A 389 10.60 -13.45 0.38
C VAL A 389 9.16 -13.87 0.71
N ILE A 390 9.03 -15.02 1.37
CA ILE A 390 7.75 -15.68 1.63
C ILE A 390 7.04 -15.01 2.80
N ALA A 391 5.73 -14.81 2.69
CA ALA A 391 4.89 -14.42 3.82
C ALA A 391 5.11 -15.34 5.02
N SER A 392 5.17 -14.75 6.20
CA SER A 392 5.48 -15.46 7.45
C SER A 392 4.32 -15.24 8.41
N ASN A 393 3.94 -16.23 9.23
CA ASN A 393 3.01 -16.01 10.34
C ASN A 393 3.70 -16.38 11.67
N PRO A 394 4.67 -15.57 12.12
CA PRO A 394 5.49 -15.92 13.27
C PRO A 394 4.65 -15.94 14.55
N GLN A 395 4.71 -17.06 15.28
CA GLN A 395 4.05 -17.25 16.57
C GLN A 395 4.95 -16.81 17.75
N GLY A 396 5.91 -15.93 17.47
CA GLY A 396 6.91 -15.43 18.42
C GLY A 396 7.71 -14.29 17.80
N PRO A 397 8.76 -13.79 18.47
CA PRO A 397 9.58 -12.71 17.94
C PRO A 397 10.23 -13.07 16.60
N VAL A 398 10.17 -12.15 15.64
CA VAL A 398 10.92 -12.23 14.38
C VAL A 398 12.40 -11.97 14.67
N GLU A 399 13.26 -12.93 14.34
CA GLU A 399 14.71 -12.81 14.58
C GLU A 399 15.39 -11.91 13.55
N GLU A 400 14.95 -11.97 12.29
CA GLU A 400 15.45 -11.18 11.16
C GLU A 400 14.27 -10.52 10.44
N TYR A 401 14.15 -9.20 10.60
CA TYR A 401 13.11 -8.44 9.92
C TYR A 401 13.50 -8.19 8.46
N VAL A 402 12.69 -8.71 7.55
CA VAL A 402 12.76 -8.39 6.12
C VAL A 402 11.64 -7.41 5.77
N ALA A 403 12.02 -6.20 5.34
CA ALA A 403 11.08 -5.15 4.95
C ALA A 403 10.20 -5.59 3.77
N GLY A 404 8.92 -5.19 3.78
CA GLY A 404 7.96 -5.55 2.73
C GLY A 404 7.41 -6.98 2.83
N THR A 405 7.83 -7.78 3.81
CA THR A 405 7.21 -9.08 4.12
C THR A 405 5.84 -8.87 4.76
N ASP A 406 4.83 -9.59 4.29
CA ASP A 406 3.55 -9.71 5.00
C ASP A 406 3.71 -10.75 6.13
N TYR A 407 3.74 -10.28 7.37
CA TYR A 407 3.82 -11.12 8.58
C TYR A 407 2.44 -11.63 9.04
N PHE A 408 1.37 -11.34 8.28
CA PHE A 408 0.00 -11.77 8.58
C PHE A 408 -0.71 -12.29 7.31
N PRO A 409 -0.26 -13.42 6.73
CA PRO A 409 -0.82 -13.95 5.48
C PRO A 409 -2.30 -14.34 5.59
N ASP A 410 -2.75 -14.83 6.74
CA ASP A 410 -4.09 -15.40 6.94
C ASP A 410 -5.09 -14.37 7.47
N LYS A 411 -5.25 -13.23 6.79
CA LYS A 411 -6.05 -12.08 7.28
C LYS A 411 -7.51 -12.43 7.55
N VAL A 412 -8.06 -11.97 8.68
CA VAL A 412 -9.51 -12.00 8.91
C VAL A 412 -10.24 -10.98 8.05
N GLN A 413 -11.43 -11.36 7.60
CA GLN A 413 -12.43 -10.47 7.02
C GLN A 413 -13.58 -10.34 8.01
N VAL A 414 -13.93 -9.10 8.36
CA VAL A 414 -15.06 -8.79 9.25
C VAL A 414 -16.30 -8.62 8.39
N LYS A 415 -17.32 -9.45 8.60
CA LYS A 415 -18.53 -9.49 7.77
C LYS A 415 -19.80 -9.18 8.55
N TRP A 416 -19.85 -9.57 9.82
CA TRP A 416 -21.04 -9.56 10.65
C TRP A 416 -20.90 -8.64 11.87
N ALA A 417 -19.71 -8.54 12.46
CA ALA A 417 -19.48 -7.62 13.56
C ALA A 417 -19.41 -6.17 13.06
N GLU A 418 -20.02 -5.25 13.79
CA GLU A 418 -20.10 -3.83 13.43
C GLU A 418 -19.30 -2.94 14.40
N ASP A 419 -19.00 -3.46 15.60
CA ASP A 419 -18.31 -2.74 16.68
C ASP A 419 -16.76 -2.77 16.58
N TRP A 420 -16.17 -3.54 15.65
CA TRP A 420 -14.73 -3.51 15.41
C TRP A 420 -14.31 -3.63 13.94
N THR A 421 -13.12 -3.10 13.64
CA THR A 421 -12.47 -3.21 12.32
C THR A 421 -10.97 -3.48 12.45
N VAL A 422 -10.36 -4.05 11.41
CA VAL A 422 -8.91 -4.27 11.34
C VAL A 422 -8.35 -3.92 9.96
N THR A 423 -7.15 -3.35 9.94
CA THR A 423 -6.33 -3.17 8.73
C THR A 423 -4.91 -3.70 8.97
N TYR A 424 -4.29 -4.27 7.94
CA TYR A 424 -2.98 -4.94 8.00
C TYR A 424 -1.93 -4.14 7.24
N HIS A 425 -0.76 -3.97 7.83
CA HIS A 425 0.31 -3.08 7.33
C HIS A 425 1.67 -3.80 7.35
N GLY A 426 1.73 -5.01 6.79
CA GLY A 426 2.95 -5.82 6.71
C GLY A 426 3.35 -6.44 8.04
N ASN A 427 3.86 -5.63 8.99
CA ASN A 427 4.35 -6.09 10.29
C ASN A 427 3.56 -5.55 11.51
N TYR A 428 2.54 -4.73 11.27
CA TYR A 428 1.57 -4.37 12.30
C TYR A 428 0.13 -4.38 11.78
N LYS A 429 -0.84 -4.36 12.71
CA LYS A 429 -2.28 -4.28 12.48
C LYS A 429 -2.82 -3.05 13.19
N ILE A 430 -3.78 -2.35 12.58
CA ILE A 430 -4.55 -1.30 13.26
C ILE A 430 -5.94 -1.85 13.50
N VAL A 431 -6.32 -1.93 14.78
CA VAL A 431 -7.62 -2.43 15.22
C VAL A 431 -8.40 -1.29 15.84
N ASN A 432 -9.64 -1.10 15.42
CA ASN A 432 -10.57 -0.16 16.05
C ASN A 432 -11.67 -0.95 16.74
N MET A 433 -12.03 -0.59 17.97
CA MET A 433 -13.05 -1.24 18.78
C MET A 433 -13.93 -0.19 19.46
N GLY A 434 -15.26 -0.31 19.37
CA GLY A 434 -16.18 0.55 20.10
C GLY A 434 -17.61 0.52 19.55
N PRO A 435 -18.57 1.09 20.30
CA PRO A 435 -20.00 0.94 20.03
C PRO A 435 -20.42 1.46 18.65
N VAL A 436 -21.47 0.82 18.11
CA VAL A 436 -22.07 1.12 16.81
C VAL A 436 -23.07 2.28 16.92
N GLY A 437 -23.30 3.00 15.83
CA GLY A 437 -24.31 4.08 15.72
C GLY A 437 -23.74 5.51 15.68
N ASP A 438 -24.40 6.40 14.93
CA ASP A 438 -23.96 7.78 14.66
C ASP A 438 -23.75 8.64 15.93
N ALA A 439 -24.49 8.35 17.01
CA ALA A 439 -24.33 9.05 18.29
C ALA A 439 -23.00 8.76 19.00
N ASN A 440 -22.27 7.72 18.57
CA ASN A 440 -21.04 7.22 19.19
C ASN A 440 -19.79 7.39 18.32
N ALA A 441 -19.91 8.03 17.15
CA ALA A 441 -18.82 8.32 16.23
C ALA A 441 -17.76 9.21 16.90
N GLY A 442 -16.70 8.59 17.44
CA GLY A 442 -15.64 9.25 18.21
C GLY A 442 -15.30 8.57 19.54
N THR A 443 -16.03 7.52 19.93
CA THR A 443 -15.75 6.74 21.15
C THR A 443 -14.94 5.46 20.90
N ARG A 444 -14.57 5.17 19.65
CA ARG A 444 -13.77 3.99 19.30
C ARG A 444 -12.35 4.12 19.83
N GLU A 445 -11.85 3.00 20.32
CA GLU A 445 -10.50 2.83 20.84
C GLU A 445 -9.67 2.18 19.74
N THR A 446 -8.51 2.76 19.46
CA THR A 446 -7.58 2.27 18.43
C THR A 446 -6.42 1.57 19.10
N TYR A 447 -5.99 0.44 18.51
CA TYR A 447 -4.85 -0.35 18.94
C TYR A 447 -3.92 -0.60 17.76
N VAL A 448 -2.62 -0.41 17.97
CA VAL A 448 -1.60 -0.77 17.00
C VAL A 448 -0.93 -2.05 17.48
N LEU A 449 -1.28 -3.18 16.86
CA LEU A 449 -0.74 -4.49 17.22
C LEU A 449 0.52 -4.75 16.39
N VAL A 450 1.70 -4.79 17.01
CA VAL A 450 3.00 -4.87 16.30
C VAL A 450 3.61 -6.25 16.48
N GLN A 451 4.04 -6.87 15.39
CA GLN A 451 4.75 -8.14 15.42
C GLN A 451 6.04 -8.01 16.25
N LYS A 452 6.16 -8.80 17.33
CA LYS A 452 7.37 -8.88 18.15
C LYS A 452 8.59 -9.13 17.25
N GLY A 453 9.69 -8.42 17.49
CA GLY A 453 10.92 -8.52 16.69
C GLY A 453 10.94 -7.68 15.41
N THR A 454 9.89 -6.91 15.12
CA THR A 454 9.84 -5.99 13.96
C THR A 454 9.79 -4.52 14.40
N PRO A 455 10.14 -3.55 13.51
CA PRO A 455 10.07 -2.13 13.83
C PRO A 455 8.64 -1.67 14.09
N ALA A 456 8.41 -0.93 15.18
CA ALA A 456 7.13 -0.27 15.40
C ALA A 456 6.91 0.87 14.39
N PRO A 457 5.69 1.09 13.89
CA PRO A 457 5.40 2.23 13.03
C PRO A 457 5.54 3.55 13.80
N GLU A 458 5.86 4.62 13.09
CA GLU A 458 5.76 5.96 13.66
C GLU A 458 4.29 6.34 13.83
N LEU A 459 3.91 6.73 15.04
CA LEU A 459 2.52 7.07 15.37
C LEU A 459 2.27 8.56 15.17
N THR A 460 1.78 8.94 13.99
CA THR A 460 1.47 10.32 13.62
C THR A 460 -0.03 10.50 13.31
N GLY A 461 -0.48 11.75 13.15
CA GLY A 461 -1.86 12.07 12.81
C GLY A 461 -2.87 11.48 13.80
N ASN A 462 -3.86 10.76 13.29
CA ASN A 462 -4.92 10.13 14.09
C ASN A 462 -4.43 8.93 14.94
N LEU A 463 -3.21 8.44 14.71
CA LEU A 463 -2.59 7.39 15.51
C LEU A 463 -1.70 7.94 16.62
N ALA A 464 -1.45 9.25 16.66
CA ALA A 464 -0.59 9.87 17.67
C ALA A 464 -1.08 9.57 19.09
N GLY A 465 -0.19 8.99 19.92
CA GLY A 465 -0.52 8.60 21.29
C GLY A 465 -1.33 7.31 21.43
N THR A 466 -1.55 6.58 20.34
CA THR A 466 -2.22 5.26 20.36
C THR A 466 -1.37 4.22 21.08
N GLN A 467 -2.02 3.29 21.78
CA GLN A 467 -1.34 2.19 22.45
C GLN A 467 -0.78 1.19 21.44
N ILE A 468 0.52 0.90 21.58
CA ILE A 468 1.18 -0.20 20.87
C ILE A 468 1.08 -1.46 21.73
N VAL A 469 0.61 -2.55 21.14
CA VAL A 469 0.53 -3.87 21.77
C VAL A 469 1.44 -4.83 21.00
N PRO A 470 2.56 -5.28 21.58
CA PRO A 470 3.39 -6.30 20.95
C PRO A 470 2.67 -7.65 20.89
N ILE A 471 2.59 -8.25 19.70
CA ILE A 471 1.92 -9.54 19.46
C ILE A 471 2.90 -10.61 18.94
N PRO A 472 2.66 -11.90 19.20
CA PRO A 472 1.57 -12.44 20.02
C PRO A 472 1.73 -12.11 21.51
N VAL A 473 0.62 -11.85 22.21
CA VAL A 473 0.62 -11.60 23.67
C VAL A 473 0.81 -12.92 24.42
N GLU A 474 1.52 -12.89 25.55
CA GLU A 474 1.83 -14.09 26.34
C GLU A 474 1.25 -14.01 27.76
N ARG A 475 0.86 -12.82 28.21
CA ARG A 475 0.39 -12.57 29.59
C ARG A 475 -0.91 -11.76 29.60
N VAL A 476 -2.04 -12.45 29.63
CA VAL A 476 -3.38 -11.86 29.61
C VAL A 476 -4.01 -11.88 31.00
N TYR A 477 -4.53 -10.73 31.43
CA TYR A 477 -5.39 -10.63 32.60
C TYR A 477 -6.80 -10.22 32.17
N GLU A 478 -7.82 -11.03 32.46
CA GLU A 478 -9.21 -10.72 32.09
C GLU A 478 -9.93 -10.07 33.28
N ASN A 479 -10.39 -8.83 33.11
CA ASN A 479 -11.11 -8.07 34.14
C ASN A 479 -12.52 -7.65 33.70
N SER A 480 -13.00 -8.12 32.54
CA SER A 480 -14.26 -7.66 31.96
C SER A 480 -15.50 -8.40 32.48
N ARG A 481 -15.32 -9.38 33.39
CA ARG A 481 -16.34 -10.37 33.77
C ARG A 481 -16.79 -11.22 32.58
N GLY A 482 -16.06 -11.14 31.46
CA GLY A 482 -16.42 -11.70 30.17
C GLY A 482 -15.89 -13.12 30.05
N ALA A 483 -16.71 -14.10 30.42
CA ALA A 483 -16.38 -15.51 30.21
C ALA A 483 -16.25 -15.89 28.72
N SER A 484 -16.70 -15.01 27.81
CA SER A 484 -16.47 -15.14 26.36
C SER A 484 -14.98 -15.08 26.01
N VAL A 485 -14.26 -14.07 26.50
CA VAL A 485 -12.81 -13.89 26.26
C VAL A 485 -12.05 -15.14 26.65
N VAL A 486 -12.38 -15.68 27.82
CA VAL A 486 -11.74 -16.88 28.35
C VAL A 486 -11.99 -18.05 27.40
N THR A 487 -13.22 -18.26 26.94
CA THR A 487 -13.56 -19.31 25.96
C THR A 487 -12.83 -19.12 24.62
N ALA A 488 -12.71 -17.88 24.12
CA ALA A 488 -11.94 -17.59 22.90
C ALA A 488 -10.47 -17.99 23.04
N LEU A 489 -9.84 -17.74 24.19
CA LEU A 489 -8.45 -18.16 24.42
C LEU A 489 -8.30 -19.68 24.29
N GLU A 490 -9.22 -20.47 24.82
CA GLU A 490 -9.13 -21.93 24.67
C GLU A 490 -9.40 -22.39 23.24
N TYR A 491 -10.37 -21.80 22.53
CA TYR A 491 -10.62 -22.10 21.13
C TYR A 491 -9.40 -21.79 20.23
N LEU A 492 -8.67 -20.73 20.55
CA LEU A 492 -7.45 -20.33 19.83
C LEU A 492 -6.19 -21.10 20.30
N GLY A 493 -6.30 -21.95 21.32
CA GLY A 493 -5.18 -22.71 21.89
C GLY A 493 -4.26 -21.90 22.81
N GLU A 494 -4.73 -20.74 23.29
CA GLU A 494 -3.97 -19.73 24.03
C GLU A 494 -4.32 -19.69 25.53
N ALA A 495 -4.86 -20.78 26.07
CA ALA A 495 -5.26 -20.88 27.48
C ALA A 495 -4.11 -20.59 28.46
N GLU A 496 -2.87 -20.96 28.12
CA GLU A 496 -1.67 -20.71 28.94
C GLU A 496 -1.33 -19.22 29.09
N SER A 497 -1.71 -18.41 28.09
CA SER A 497 -1.47 -16.96 28.11
C SER A 497 -2.26 -16.26 29.22
N LEU A 498 -3.36 -16.85 29.69
CA LEU A 498 -4.17 -16.29 30.77
C LEU A 498 -3.42 -16.43 32.10
N ILE A 499 -3.04 -15.30 32.69
CA ILE A 499 -2.31 -15.25 33.97
C ILE A 499 -3.21 -14.91 35.16
N GLY A 500 -4.43 -14.42 34.92
CA GLY A 500 -5.37 -14.13 35.99
C GLY A 500 -6.73 -13.60 35.55
N LEU A 501 -7.66 -13.54 36.51
CA LEU A 501 -9.04 -13.09 36.34
C LEU A 501 -9.48 -12.15 37.48
N GLY A 502 -10.25 -11.12 37.12
CA GLY A 502 -10.96 -10.28 38.09
C GLY A 502 -12.03 -11.02 38.87
N TYR A 503 -12.70 -11.97 38.20
CA TYR A 503 -13.77 -12.77 38.76
C TYR A 503 -13.64 -14.21 38.28
N LEU A 504 -13.83 -15.17 39.19
CA LEU A 504 -14.01 -16.55 38.78
C LEU A 504 -15.33 -16.67 38.01
N PRO A 505 -15.35 -17.40 36.88
CA PRO A 505 -16.60 -17.73 36.21
C PRO A 505 -17.54 -18.42 37.21
N SER A 506 -18.83 -18.09 37.18
CA SER A 506 -19.83 -18.90 37.87
C SER A 506 -19.86 -20.30 37.25
N GLY A 507 -20.04 -21.33 38.08
CA GLY A 507 -20.21 -22.74 37.70
C GLY A 507 -18.91 -23.54 37.44
N ASP A 508 -19.05 -24.80 37.00
CA ASP A 508 -17.94 -25.72 36.73
C ASP A 508 -17.51 -25.64 35.26
N VAL A 509 -16.46 -24.86 35.00
CA VAL A 509 -15.87 -24.66 33.67
C VAL A 509 -15.16 -25.90 33.10
N SER A 510 -14.88 -26.93 33.90
CA SER A 510 -14.06 -28.07 33.45
C SER A 510 -14.66 -28.87 32.30
N LYS A 511 -15.96 -28.74 32.07
CA LYS A 511 -16.68 -29.43 30.99
C LYS A 511 -16.66 -28.68 29.66
N THR A 512 -16.55 -27.35 29.70
CA THR A 512 -16.67 -26.48 28.53
C THR A 512 -15.34 -25.87 28.13
N THR A 513 -14.50 -25.58 29.12
CA THR A 513 -13.16 -25.01 28.97
C THR A 513 -12.15 -25.78 29.86
N PRO A 514 -11.91 -27.08 29.58
CA PRO A 514 -11.05 -27.93 30.41
C PRO A 514 -9.62 -27.44 30.57
N GLU A 515 -9.01 -26.84 29.53
CA GLU A 515 -7.63 -26.37 29.64
C GLU A 515 -7.55 -25.12 30.55
N LEU A 516 -8.52 -24.23 30.46
CA LEU A 516 -8.61 -23.08 31.37
C LEU A 516 -8.96 -23.50 32.79
N ALA A 517 -9.81 -24.51 32.97
CA ALA A 517 -10.10 -25.06 34.28
C ALA A 517 -8.84 -25.60 34.98
N LYS A 518 -7.92 -26.22 34.23
CA LYS A 518 -6.59 -26.60 34.75
C LYS A 518 -5.74 -25.37 35.03
N ARG A 519 -5.73 -24.39 34.13
CA ARG A 519 -4.96 -23.15 34.30
C ARG A 519 -5.33 -22.41 35.58
N TYR A 520 -6.62 -22.33 35.94
CA TYR A 520 -7.07 -21.70 37.18
C TYR A 520 -6.55 -22.36 38.44
N GLN A 521 -6.34 -23.67 38.38
CA GLN A 521 -5.87 -24.47 39.51
C GLN A 521 -4.35 -24.50 39.61
N SER A 522 -3.64 -23.92 38.64
CA SER A 522 -2.19 -23.89 38.62
C SER A 522 -1.62 -22.86 39.59
N ASP A 523 -0.44 -23.17 40.13
CA ASP A 523 0.29 -22.26 41.00
C ASP A 523 0.63 -20.96 40.26
N GLY A 524 0.38 -19.81 40.90
CA GLY A 524 0.70 -18.49 40.34
C GLY A 524 -0.38 -17.87 39.46
N PHE A 525 -1.56 -18.48 39.33
CA PHE A 525 -2.72 -17.85 38.70
C PHE A 525 -3.31 -16.76 39.60
N LEU A 526 -3.48 -15.54 39.09
CA LEU A 526 -3.94 -14.39 39.86
C LEU A 526 -5.47 -14.28 39.85
N VAL A 527 -6.11 -14.37 41.02
CA VAL A 527 -7.55 -14.11 41.19
C VAL A 527 -7.74 -12.97 42.18
N THR A 528 -8.31 -11.84 41.74
CA THR A 528 -8.48 -10.67 42.63
C THR A 528 -9.84 -10.63 43.32
N GLY A 529 -10.86 -11.25 42.74
CA GLY A 529 -12.23 -11.28 43.28
C GLY A 529 -12.97 -9.94 43.21
N ALA A 530 -12.37 -8.91 42.61
CA ALA A 530 -12.96 -7.59 42.44
C ALA A 530 -12.37 -6.86 41.22
N ALA A 531 -13.22 -6.20 40.44
CA ALA A 531 -12.85 -5.41 39.27
C ALA A 531 -11.86 -4.28 39.59
N ASP A 532 -11.98 -3.70 40.79
CA ASP A 532 -11.21 -2.52 41.21
C ASP A 532 -9.89 -2.86 41.91
N ALA A 533 -9.56 -4.14 42.04
CA ALA A 533 -8.34 -4.60 42.71
C ALA A 533 -7.12 -4.56 41.77
N TRP A 534 -6.70 -3.36 41.38
CA TRP A 534 -5.68 -3.14 40.36
C TRP A 534 -4.23 -3.34 40.79
N GLU A 535 -3.89 -3.12 42.07
CA GLU A 535 -2.53 -3.26 42.60
C GLU A 535 -1.88 -4.63 42.27
N PRO A 536 -2.53 -5.77 42.54
CA PRO A 536 -1.97 -7.07 42.18
C PRO A 536 -1.90 -7.30 40.66
N VAL A 537 -2.77 -6.65 39.88
CA VAL A 537 -2.76 -6.74 38.40
C VAL A 537 -1.53 -6.02 37.84
N VAL A 538 -1.25 -4.81 38.32
CA VAL A 538 -0.04 -4.06 37.96
C VAL A 538 1.22 -4.85 38.33
N ALA A 539 1.26 -5.43 39.52
CA ALA A 539 2.39 -6.24 39.98
C ALA A 539 2.61 -7.53 39.17
N ALA A 540 1.58 -8.02 38.47
CA ALA A 540 1.67 -9.20 37.62
C ALA A 540 2.25 -8.92 36.23
N GLU A 541 2.48 -7.66 35.87
CA GLU A 541 3.04 -7.22 34.59
C GLU A 541 2.41 -7.95 33.38
N PRO A 542 1.09 -7.76 33.14
CA PRO A 542 0.42 -8.32 31.98
C PRO A 542 0.85 -7.62 30.69
N ASP A 543 0.92 -8.37 29.59
CA ASP A 543 1.07 -7.85 28.23
C ASP A 543 -0.25 -7.24 27.74
N MET A 544 -1.37 -7.75 28.26
CA MET A 544 -2.72 -7.30 27.93
C MET A 544 -3.63 -7.42 29.14
N VAL A 545 -4.40 -6.37 29.41
CA VAL A 545 -5.49 -6.38 30.40
C VAL A 545 -6.81 -6.16 29.69
N VAL A 546 -7.72 -7.13 29.75
CA VAL A 546 -9.05 -6.96 29.19
C VAL A 546 -9.93 -6.25 30.20
N VAL A 547 -10.44 -5.07 29.83
CA VAL A 547 -11.17 -4.16 30.72
C VAL A 547 -12.57 -3.95 30.12
N PRO A 548 -13.65 -3.93 30.93
CA PRO A 548 -14.96 -3.60 30.40
C PRO A 548 -14.94 -2.23 29.71
N PHE A 549 -15.75 -2.06 28.67
CA PHE A 549 -15.91 -0.78 27.96
C PHE A 549 -16.71 0.26 28.80
N ASN A 550 -16.28 0.51 30.04
CA ASN A 550 -16.85 1.45 31.00
C ASN A 550 -15.88 2.61 31.25
N ALA A 551 -16.34 3.85 31.12
CA ALA A 551 -15.50 5.05 31.23
C ALA A 551 -14.62 5.10 32.50
N SER A 552 -15.16 4.73 33.68
CA SER A 552 -14.40 4.77 34.93
C SER A 552 -13.29 3.71 34.97
N GLN A 553 -13.55 2.52 34.44
CA GLN A 553 -12.55 1.45 34.39
C GLN A 553 -11.48 1.76 33.35
N ARG A 554 -11.87 2.36 32.21
CA ARG A 554 -10.93 2.82 31.18
C ARG A 554 -9.96 3.86 31.70
N GLU A 555 -10.49 4.89 32.37
CA GLU A 555 -9.68 5.97 32.93
C GLU A 555 -8.71 5.43 33.99
N MET A 556 -9.18 4.53 34.86
CA MET A 556 -8.33 3.89 35.87
C MET A 556 -7.20 3.09 35.23
N ALA A 557 -7.51 2.20 34.28
CA ALA A 557 -6.51 1.38 33.61
C ALA A 557 -5.44 2.24 32.90
N ARG A 558 -5.85 3.33 32.24
CA ARG A 558 -4.94 4.32 31.63
C ARG A 558 -4.06 5.02 32.67
N SER A 559 -4.64 5.47 33.78
CA SER A 559 -3.90 6.16 34.85
C SER A 559 -2.81 5.29 35.48
N LEU A 560 -2.98 3.97 35.42
CA LEU A 560 -2.03 2.97 35.91
C LEU A 560 -1.02 2.54 34.83
N GLY A 561 -1.14 3.03 33.60
CA GLY A 561 -0.28 2.64 32.48
C GLY A 561 -0.43 1.17 32.05
N LEU A 562 -1.57 0.54 32.33
CA LEU A 562 -1.83 -0.84 31.92
C LEU A 562 -2.09 -0.92 30.42
N PRO A 563 -1.61 -1.98 29.72
CA PRO A 563 -1.91 -2.23 28.32
C PRO A 563 -3.34 -2.74 28.17
N ALA A 564 -4.31 -1.84 28.28
CA ALA A 564 -5.72 -2.19 28.41
C ALA A 564 -6.42 -2.32 27.05
N VAL A 565 -7.08 -3.46 26.82
CA VAL A 565 -8.02 -3.67 25.72
C VAL A 565 -9.43 -3.53 26.25
N PHE A 566 -10.17 -2.58 25.71
CA PHE A 566 -11.51 -2.24 26.15
C PHE A 566 -12.52 -3.05 25.36
N TYR A 567 -13.28 -3.88 26.07
CA TYR A 567 -14.14 -4.86 25.44
C TYR A 567 -15.58 -4.80 25.96
N ASN A 568 -16.53 -5.04 25.05
CA ASN A 568 -17.93 -5.24 25.33
C ASN A 568 -18.50 -6.24 24.31
N SER A 569 -19.33 -7.18 24.73
CA SER A 569 -19.83 -8.27 23.88
C SER A 569 -21.34 -8.24 23.64
N PHE A 570 -22.04 -7.18 24.06
CA PHE A 570 -23.50 -7.20 24.21
C PHE A 570 -24.31 -6.52 23.09
N TRP A 571 -23.66 -5.93 22.07
CA TRP A 571 -24.31 -5.10 21.04
C TRP A 571 -24.07 -5.61 19.63
N GLU A 572 -24.38 -6.87 19.38
CA GLU A 572 -24.13 -7.50 18.09
C GLU A 572 -25.28 -8.40 17.65
N VAL A 573 -25.41 -8.55 16.33
CA VAL A 573 -26.21 -9.62 15.74
C VAL A 573 -25.59 -10.99 16.09
N PRO A 574 -26.34 -12.10 16.01
CA PRO A 574 -25.83 -13.41 16.45
C PRO A 574 -24.49 -13.78 15.81
N LEU A 575 -24.35 -13.64 14.49
CA LEU A 575 -23.09 -13.90 13.80
C LEU A 575 -22.00 -12.86 14.07
N GLY A 576 -22.36 -11.61 14.37
CA GLY A 576 -21.41 -10.57 14.78
C GLY A 576 -20.78 -10.87 16.14
N SER A 577 -21.59 -11.40 17.07
CA SER A 577 -21.07 -11.89 18.35
C SER A 577 -20.14 -13.10 18.15
N ALA A 578 -20.53 -14.08 17.33
CA ALA A 578 -19.67 -15.22 16.96
C ALA A 578 -18.35 -14.81 16.28
N GLU A 579 -18.38 -13.74 15.49
CA GLU A 579 -17.20 -13.26 14.76
C GLU A 579 -16.14 -12.64 15.66
N HIS A 580 -16.45 -12.34 16.93
CA HIS A 580 -15.46 -11.88 17.91
C HIS A 580 -14.35 -12.89 18.21
N LEU A 581 -14.50 -14.16 17.85
CA LEU A 581 -13.38 -15.11 17.85
C LEU A 581 -12.23 -14.61 16.96
N LYS A 582 -12.56 -13.99 15.81
CA LYS A 582 -11.60 -13.36 14.90
C LYS A 582 -10.94 -12.15 15.54
N PHE A 583 -11.69 -11.32 16.28
CA PHE A 583 -11.12 -10.18 17.02
C PHE A 583 -10.03 -10.63 18.00
N TRP A 584 -10.32 -11.65 18.82
CA TRP A 584 -9.36 -12.15 19.80
C TRP A 584 -8.11 -12.75 19.15
N SER A 585 -8.26 -13.38 17.98
CA SER A 585 -7.14 -13.97 17.24
C SER A 585 -6.05 -12.98 16.81
N LEU A 586 -6.41 -11.70 16.65
CA LEU A 586 -5.49 -10.64 16.21
C LEU A 586 -4.33 -10.43 17.20
N PHE A 587 -4.58 -10.66 18.50
CA PHE A 587 -3.61 -10.49 19.58
C PHE A 587 -2.62 -11.65 19.69
N PHE A 588 -2.87 -12.75 18.97
CA PHE A 588 -2.09 -13.99 19.05
C PHE A 588 -1.54 -14.48 17.70
N ASN A 589 -1.80 -13.76 16.61
CA ASN A 589 -1.50 -14.22 15.24
C ASN A 589 -2.21 -15.54 14.87
N LYS A 590 -3.45 -15.69 15.33
CA LYS A 590 -4.28 -16.90 15.19
C LYS A 590 -5.43 -16.73 14.20
N GLU A 591 -5.31 -15.79 13.27
CA GLU A 591 -6.39 -15.45 12.34
C GLU A 591 -6.83 -16.64 11.48
N LYS A 592 -5.87 -17.48 11.07
CA LYS A 592 -6.17 -18.71 10.35
C LYS A 592 -7.08 -19.63 11.15
N GLU A 593 -6.69 -19.93 12.39
CA GLU A 593 -7.43 -20.80 13.30
C GLU A 593 -8.83 -20.22 13.58
N ALA A 594 -8.94 -18.91 13.80
CA ALA A 594 -10.23 -18.26 14.01
C ALA A 594 -11.15 -18.32 12.79
N ASN A 595 -10.61 -18.12 11.58
CA ASN A 595 -11.36 -18.27 10.33
C ASN A 595 -11.88 -19.71 10.15
N GLU A 596 -11.04 -20.71 10.42
CA GLU A 596 -11.41 -22.13 10.33
C GLU A 596 -12.47 -22.53 11.36
N LEU A 597 -12.43 -21.97 12.57
CA LEU A 597 -13.41 -22.23 13.63
C LEU A 597 -14.75 -21.51 13.39
N PHE A 598 -14.71 -20.29 12.84
CA PHE A 598 -15.92 -19.49 12.59
C PHE A 598 -16.70 -19.95 11.34
N ALA A 599 -16.00 -20.35 10.27
CA ALA A 599 -16.63 -20.72 9.00
C ALA A 599 -17.79 -21.74 9.13
N PRO A 600 -17.65 -22.88 9.84
CA PRO A 600 -18.76 -23.83 9.99
C PRO A 600 -19.94 -23.28 10.82
N VAL A 601 -19.68 -22.38 11.77
CA VAL A 601 -20.73 -21.72 12.56
C VAL A 601 -21.54 -20.78 11.66
N GLU A 602 -20.85 -19.99 10.85
CA GLU A 602 -21.49 -19.11 9.86
C GLU A 602 -22.33 -19.90 8.87
N GLU A 603 -21.77 -20.94 8.26
CA GLU A 603 -22.45 -21.78 7.27
C GLU A 603 -23.72 -22.41 7.85
N ALA A 604 -23.63 -23.02 9.04
CA ALA A 604 -24.76 -23.67 9.70
C ALA A 604 -25.86 -22.67 10.08
N TYR A 605 -25.50 -21.51 10.61
CA TYR A 605 -26.46 -20.47 10.98
C TYR A 605 -27.20 -19.93 9.76
N VAL A 606 -26.46 -19.50 8.73
CA VAL A 606 -27.06 -18.91 7.51
C VAL A 606 -27.97 -19.91 6.82
N ALA A 607 -27.53 -21.16 6.64
CA ALA A 607 -28.33 -22.19 6.00
C ALA A 607 -29.64 -22.45 6.75
N LEU A 608 -29.61 -22.49 8.09
CA LEU A 608 -30.80 -22.71 8.90
C LEU A 608 -31.74 -21.50 8.86
N ALA A 609 -31.21 -20.28 9.01
CA ALA A 609 -32.00 -19.05 8.95
C ALA A 609 -32.70 -18.89 7.58
N GLU A 610 -32.01 -19.18 6.47
CA GLU A 610 -32.59 -19.14 5.12
C GLU A 610 -33.68 -20.21 4.91
N ARG A 611 -33.47 -21.43 5.44
CA ARG A 611 -34.47 -22.51 5.42
C ARG A 611 -35.74 -22.07 6.15
N VAL A 612 -35.59 -21.50 7.35
CA VAL A 612 -36.71 -21.00 8.15
C VAL A 612 -37.42 -19.84 7.45
N ALA A 613 -36.68 -18.85 6.94
CA ALA A 613 -37.25 -17.71 6.22
C ALA A 613 -38.04 -18.14 4.97
N SER A 614 -37.60 -19.20 4.29
CA SER A 614 -38.30 -19.76 3.11
C SER A 614 -39.53 -20.58 3.48
N ALA A 615 -39.52 -21.24 4.63
CA ALA A 615 -40.60 -22.13 5.07
C ALA A 615 -41.70 -21.41 5.87
N VAL A 616 -41.36 -20.33 6.59
CA VAL A 616 -42.27 -19.64 7.53
C VAL A 616 -42.42 -18.16 7.14
N PRO A 617 -43.45 -17.82 6.34
CA PRO A 617 -43.76 -16.43 5.99
C PRO A 617 -44.01 -15.58 7.24
N VAL A 618 -43.65 -14.28 7.19
CA VAL A 618 -43.79 -13.36 8.33
C VAL A 618 -45.18 -13.36 8.96
N ALA A 619 -46.24 -13.47 8.14
CA ALA A 619 -47.62 -13.48 8.60
C ALA A 619 -48.03 -14.76 9.37
N GLU A 620 -47.22 -15.82 9.30
CA GLU A 620 -47.49 -17.13 9.91
C GLU A 620 -46.58 -17.40 11.12
N ARG A 621 -45.68 -16.46 11.46
CA ARG A 621 -44.73 -16.60 12.56
C ARG A 621 -45.42 -16.51 13.93
N SER A 622 -45.13 -17.47 14.80
CA SER A 622 -45.59 -17.46 16.19
C SER A 622 -45.05 -16.27 16.97
N THR A 623 -45.88 -15.70 17.84
CA THR A 623 -45.50 -14.62 18.74
C THR A 623 -44.64 -15.14 19.89
N VAL A 624 -43.53 -14.46 20.17
CA VAL A 624 -42.58 -14.86 21.22
C VAL A 624 -42.36 -13.71 22.18
N LEU A 625 -42.87 -13.86 23.40
CA LEU A 625 -42.56 -12.98 24.51
C LEU A 625 -41.13 -13.25 24.97
N HIS A 626 -40.28 -12.23 25.06
CA HIS A 626 -38.94 -12.37 25.65
C HIS A 626 -38.70 -11.33 26.75
N GLY A 627 -37.84 -11.68 27.70
CA GLY A 627 -37.53 -10.85 28.86
C GLY A 627 -37.73 -11.57 30.19
N GLN A 628 -37.69 -10.82 31.28
CA GLN A 628 -37.76 -11.35 32.64
C GLN A 628 -38.67 -10.51 33.55
N ALA A 629 -39.38 -11.17 34.44
CA ALA A 629 -40.11 -10.51 35.52
C ALA A 629 -39.16 -10.06 36.63
N LEU A 630 -39.14 -8.76 36.92
CA LEU A 630 -38.40 -8.18 38.04
C LEU A 630 -39.09 -8.47 39.38
N SER A 631 -38.34 -8.34 40.48
CA SER A 631 -38.87 -8.47 41.85
C SER A 631 -39.94 -7.43 42.19
N SER A 632 -39.95 -6.31 41.48
CA SER A 632 -40.99 -5.28 41.57
C SER A 632 -42.32 -5.67 40.90
N GLY A 633 -42.38 -6.79 40.18
CA GLY A 633 -43.52 -7.19 39.35
C GLY A 633 -43.53 -6.56 37.95
N ALA A 634 -42.61 -5.64 37.65
CA ALA A 634 -42.42 -5.11 36.29
C ALA A 634 -41.70 -6.11 35.37
N TRP A 635 -41.80 -5.93 34.07
CA TRP A 635 -41.13 -6.74 33.05
C TRP A 635 -39.92 -6.03 32.48
N PHE A 636 -38.77 -6.69 32.44
CA PHE A 636 -37.59 -6.19 31.76
C PHE A 636 -37.43 -6.89 30.41
N THR A 637 -37.35 -6.12 29.33
CA THR A 637 -37.06 -6.63 27.99
C THR A 637 -36.03 -5.75 27.27
N ARG A 638 -35.45 -6.28 26.20
CA ARG A 638 -34.41 -5.65 25.38
C ARG A 638 -34.93 -5.41 23.96
N GLY A 639 -34.44 -4.35 23.35
CA GLY A 639 -34.86 -3.84 22.04
C GLY A 639 -34.22 -4.59 20.88
N PRO A 640 -34.44 -4.11 19.64
CA PRO A 640 -33.97 -4.75 18.42
C PRO A 640 -32.45 -4.80 18.30
N ASP A 641 -31.71 -3.95 19.03
CA ASP A 641 -30.24 -3.91 19.04
C ASP A 641 -29.59 -5.09 19.78
N TYR A 642 -30.39 -6.01 20.36
CA TYR A 642 -29.88 -7.15 21.13
C TYR A 642 -30.05 -8.49 20.41
N LEU A 643 -29.06 -9.35 20.61
CA LEU A 643 -28.93 -10.68 20.00
C LEU A 643 -30.19 -11.56 20.09
N ASP A 644 -30.93 -11.52 21.19
CA ASP A 644 -32.16 -12.30 21.39
C ASP A 644 -33.29 -11.91 20.45
N TYR A 645 -33.42 -10.63 20.10
CA TYR A 645 -34.40 -10.18 19.12
C TYR A 645 -34.13 -10.82 17.75
N HIS A 646 -32.88 -10.75 17.30
CA HIS A 646 -32.44 -11.32 16.04
C HIS A 646 -32.58 -12.85 16.02
N LEU A 647 -32.20 -13.54 17.08
CA LEU A 647 -32.34 -14.99 17.18
C LEU A 647 -33.79 -15.45 17.04
N ILE A 648 -34.73 -14.80 17.73
CA ILE A 648 -36.16 -15.13 17.65
C ILE A 648 -36.65 -14.91 16.21
N ARG A 649 -36.30 -13.77 15.60
CA ARG A 649 -36.69 -13.43 14.22
C ARG A 649 -36.14 -14.43 13.21
N ASP A 650 -34.87 -14.80 13.35
CA ASP A 650 -34.18 -15.72 12.44
C ASP A 650 -34.67 -17.17 12.64
N ALA A 651 -35.12 -17.52 13.85
CA ALA A 651 -35.82 -18.77 14.15
C ALA A 651 -37.29 -18.80 13.67
N GLY A 652 -37.77 -17.76 12.98
CA GLY A 652 -39.14 -17.74 12.44
C GLY A 652 -40.20 -17.40 13.49
N GLY A 653 -39.83 -16.75 14.58
CA GLY A 653 -40.74 -16.14 15.53
C GLY A 653 -40.95 -14.65 15.26
N THR A 654 -41.94 -14.08 15.96
CA THR A 654 -42.22 -12.65 16.02
C THR A 654 -41.98 -12.18 17.45
N PRO A 655 -40.84 -11.51 17.76
CA PRO A 655 -40.64 -10.89 19.06
C PRO A 655 -41.73 -9.85 19.32
N ILE A 656 -42.42 -9.93 20.47
CA ILE A 656 -43.48 -8.98 20.86
C ILE A 656 -43.01 -8.05 21.99
N LEU A 657 -43.78 -6.99 22.28
CA LEU A 657 -43.47 -5.83 23.16
C LEU A 657 -42.57 -4.73 22.53
N LEU A 658 -42.32 -4.79 21.21
CA LEU A 658 -41.38 -3.90 20.51
C LEU A 658 -42.03 -3.09 19.37
N ASP A 659 -43.34 -2.83 19.47
CA ASP A 659 -44.10 -2.05 18.48
C ASP A 659 -43.73 -0.55 18.51
N GLU A 660 -43.98 0.18 17.41
CA GLU A 660 -43.61 1.59 17.18
C GLU A 660 -44.14 2.56 18.27
N GLU A 661 -45.13 2.15 19.07
CA GLU A 661 -45.70 2.97 20.16
C GLU A 661 -44.83 3.03 21.43
N ILE A 662 -43.94 2.06 21.67
CA ILE A 662 -43.12 1.98 22.91
C ILE A 662 -41.72 2.61 22.73
N ALA A 663 -41.29 2.87 21.48
CA ALA A 663 -40.02 3.53 21.12
C ALA A 663 -38.81 2.99 21.91
N LEU A 664 -38.55 1.69 21.76
CA LEU A 664 -37.57 0.94 22.54
C LEU A 664 -36.30 0.70 21.74
N ASP A 665 -35.36 1.65 21.81
CA ASP A 665 -34.08 1.53 21.07
C ASP A 665 -33.07 0.60 21.79
N ALA A 666 -33.16 0.39 23.11
CA ALA A 666 -32.17 -0.41 23.87
C ALA A 666 -32.76 -1.41 24.88
N SER A 667 -33.26 -0.97 26.04
CA SER A 667 -33.88 -1.86 27.02
C SER A 667 -34.94 -1.10 27.80
N ALA A 668 -36.03 -1.77 28.19
CA ALA A 668 -37.11 -1.17 28.96
C ALA A 668 -37.46 -1.99 30.18
N THR A 669 -37.99 -1.28 31.17
CA THR A 669 -38.82 -1.85 32.22
C THR A 669 -40.27 -1.41 31.97
N ILE A 670 -41.16 -2.37 31.71
CA ILE A 670 -42.58 -2.18 31.38
C ILE A 670 -43.42 -2.65 32.57
N SER A 671 -44.59 -2.05 32.83
CA SER A 671 -45.47 -2.56 33.89
C SER A 671 -46.03 -3.93 33.51
N GLY A 672 -46.22 -4.82 34.50
CA GLY A 672 -46.76 -6.16 34.24
C GLY A 672 -48.18 -6.15 33.63
N GLU A 673 -49.00 -5.15 33.98
CA GLU A 673 -50.35 -4.98 33.40
C GLU A 673 -50.29 -4.71 31.89
N VAL A 674 -49.37 -3.84 31.44
CA VAL A 674 -49.15 -3.54 30.02
C VAL A 674 -48.63 -4.78 29.29
N VAL A 675 -47.74 -5.55 29.93
CA VAL A 675 -47.27 -6.81 29.34
C VAL A 675 -48.39 -7.82 29.18
N LEU A 676 -49.28 -7.98 30.16
CA LEU A 676 -50.43 -8.88 30.01
C LEU A 676 -51.42 -8.40 28.93
N GLU A 677 -51.65 -7.09 28.82
CA GLU A 677 -52.52 -6.54 27.77
C GLU A 677 -52.03 -6.91 26.37
N VAL A 678 -50.71 -6.90 26.16
CA VAL A 678 -50.08 -7.14 24.85
C VAL A 678 -49.70 -8.61 24.61
N ALA A 679 -49.26 -9.32 25.65
CA ALA A 679 -48.55 -10.59 25.53
C ALA A 679 -49.19 -11.77 26.27
N ALA A 680 -50.35 -11.60 26.92
CA ALA A 680 -51.06 -12.72 27.58
C ALA A 680 -51.33 -13.88 26.63
N ALA A 681 -51.74 -13.57 25.39
CA ALA A 681 -52.03 -14.55 24.34
C ALA A 681 -50.81 -14.91 23.46
N SER A 682 -49.58 -14.69 23.95
CA SER A 682 -48.38 -15.05 23.20
C SER A 682 -48.26 -16.57 23.01
N ASP A 683 -47.80 -16.98 21.83
CA ASP A 683 -47.67 -18.41 21.52
C ASP A 683 -46.56 -19.06 22.33
N PHE A 684 -45.44 -18.34 22.52
CA PHE A 684 -44.28 -18.80 23.25
C PHE A 684 -43.74 -17.73 24.20
N TRP A 685 -43.09 -18.19 25.26
CA TRP A 685 -42.37 -17.33 26.20
C TRP A 685 -40.93 -17.82 26.36
N LEU A 686 -39.96 -16.96 26.04
CA LEU A 686 -38.55 -17.14 26.33
C LEU A 686 -38.16 -16.30 27.56
N ASN A 687 -37.94 -16.96 28.69
CA ASN A 687 -37.60 -16.33 29.95
C ASN A 687 -36.10 -16.05 30.06
N ASP A 688 -35.75 -14.76 30.12
CA ASP A 688 -34.39 -14.24 30.23
C ASP A 688 -33.85 -14.21 31.68
N SER A 689 -34.61 -14.71 32.66
CA SER A 689 -34.25 -14.59 34.07
C SER A 689 -32.91 -15.24 34.38
N HIS A 690 -31.91 -14.42 34.73
CA HIS A 690 -30.57 -14.86 35.16
C HIS A 690 -30.59 -15.67 36.48
N ASN A 691 -31.75 -15.73 37.13
CA ASN A 691 -31.98 -16.37 38.42
C ASN A 691 -32.00 -17.90 38.36
N ALA A 692 -32.13 -18.53 37.19
CA ALA A 692 -32.04 -20.00 37.04
C ALA A 692 -30.61 -20.55 37.27
N VAL A 693 -29.60 -19.68 37.39
CA VAL A 693 -28.21 -20.06 37.79
C VAL A 693 -28.10 -20.28 39.31
N PHE A 694 -29.05 -19.74 40.10
CA PHE A 694 -29.06 -19.87 41.57
C PHE A 694 -30.19 -20.83 41.99
N PRO A 695 -29.88 -22.08 42.38
CA PRO A 695 -30.87 -23.14 42.62
C PRO A 695 -31.80 -22.90 43.83
N ASP A 696 -31.61 -21.83 44.59
CA ASP A 696 -32.40 -21.49 45.78
C ASP A 696 -33.68 -20.68 45.47
N LEU A 697 -34.10 -20.58 44.20
CA LEU A 697 -35.23 -19.73 43.80
C LEU A 697 -36.41 -20.51 43.19
N GLU A 698 -37.59 -20.18 43.68
CA GLU A 698 -38.94 -20.74 43.46
C GLU A 698 -39.50 -20.59 42.01
N PHE A 699 -38.67 -20.63 40.96
CA PHE A 699 -39.05 -20.35 39.55
C PHE A 699 -38.70 -21.46 38.55
N THR A 700 -38.64 -22.72 39.01
CA THR A 700 -38.20 -23.86 38.18
C THR A 700 -39.32 -24.50 37.35
N ASP A 701 -40.57 -24.22 37.70
CA ASP A 701 -41.77 -24.73 37.03
C ASP A 701 -42.92 -23.71 37.13
N GLY A 702 -44.03 -24.00 36.46
CA GLY A 702 -45.19 -23.13 36.38
C GLY A 702 -45.86 -22.86 37.73
N ASP A 703 -45.86 -23.83 38.65
CA ASP A 703 -46.39 -23.63 40.02
C ASP A 703 -45.55 -22.62 40.80
N GLY A 704 -44.23 -22.71 40.66
CA GLY A 704 -43.30 -21.71 41.15
C GLY A 704 -43.58 -20.32 40.58
N TRP A 705 -43.77 -20.21 39.27
CA TRP A 705 -44.10 -18.94 38.60
C TRP A 705 -45.42 -18.33 39.07
N VAL A 706 -46.50 -19.11 39.14
CA VAL A 706 -47.83 -18.64 39.57
C VAL A 706 -47.80 -18.20 41.04
N SER A 707 -47.07 -18.90 41.91
CA SER A 707 -47.04 -18.58 43.34
C SER A 707 -46.23 -17.32 43.66
N THR A 708 -45.13 -17.09 42.94
CA THR A 708 -44.18 -15.99 43.22
C THR A 708 -44.38 -14.76 42.35
N ARG A 709 -44.96 -14.94 41.16
CA ARG A 709 -45.31 -13.87 40.22
C ARG A 709 -46.74 -14.09 39.69
N PRO A 710 -47.77 -14.01 40.55
CA PRO A 710 -49.16 -14.31 40.17
C PRO A 710 -49.66 -13.56 38.95
N ILE A 711 -49.20 -12.31 38.74
CA ILE A 711 -49.57 -11.51 37.57
C ILE A 711 -49.19 -12.19 36.26
N TYR A 712 -48.05 -12.88 36.17
CA TYR A 712 -47.63 -13.58 34.95
C TYR A 712 -48.15 -15.02 34.88
N GLY A 713 -48.93 -15.45 35.88
CA GLY A 713 -49.63 -16.72 35.86
C GLY A 713 -50.72 -16.79 34.78
N ASP A 714 -51.14 -15.67 34.21
CA ASP A 714 -52.16 -15.60 33.16
C ASP A 714 -51.56 -15.65 31.73
N LEU A 715 -50.27 -15.97 31.58
CA LEU A 715 -49.64 -16.15 30.26
C LEU A 715 -50.02 -17.49 29.63
N ASP A 716 -50.66 -17.47 28.45
CA ASP A 716 -51.08 -18.69 27.73
C ASP A 716 -49.88 -19.62 27.43
N ALA A 717 -48.72 -19.05 27.07
CA ALA A 717 -47.51 -19.82 26.82
C ALA A 717 -47.08 -20.69 28.02
N LEU A 718 -47.32 -20.24 29.25
CA LEU A 718 -46.97 -20.99 30.47
C LEU A 718 -47.87 -22.22 30.64
N HIS A 719 -49.18 -22.04 30.50
CA HIS A 719 -50.16 -23.13 30.64
C HIS A 719 -50.11 -24.14 29.49
N ASN A 720 -49.76 -23.66 28.29
CA ASN A 720 -49.71 -24.50 27.08
C ASN A 720 -48.38 -25.29 26.93
N GLY A 721 -47.47 -25.21 27.91
CA GLY A 721 -46.17 -25.89 27.82
C GLY A 721 -45.28 -25.32 26.72
N LYS A 722 -45.33 -24.00 26.52
CA LYS A 722 -44.56 -23.25 25.53
C LYS A 722 -43.71 -22.12 26.15
N ALA A 723 -43.45 -22.23 27.45
CA ALA A 723 -42.57 -21.33 28.19
C ALA A 723 -41.21 -22.02 28.40
N PHE A 724 -40.11 -21.32 28.14
CA PHE A 724 -38.76 -21.87 28.17
C PHE A 724 -37.80 -20.97 28.93
N HIS A 725 -36.93 -21.56 29.75
CA HIS A 725 -35.75 -20.89 30.27
C HIS A 725 -34.70 -20.72 29.15
N LYS A 726 -34.10 -19.53 29.09
CA LYS A 726 -33.00 -19.23 28.16
C LYS A 726 -31.75 -20.09 28.36
N PHE A 727 -31.61 -20.74 29.51
CA PHE A 727 -30.52 -21.66 29.78
C PHE A 727 -30.96 -22.72 30.82
N LYS A 728 -30.46 -23.95 30.66
CA LYS A 728 -30.68 -25.07 31.58
C LYS A 728 -30.12 -24.74 32.98
N PRO A 729 -30.82 -25.05 34.07
CA PRO A 729 -30.31 -24.93 35.44
C PRO A 729 -28.97 -25.65 35.60
N GLY A 730 -27.99 -24.94 36.16
CA GLY A 730 -26.63 -25.44 36.32
C GLY A 730 -25.79 -25.49 35.03
N ASN A 731 -26.31 -25.04 33.89
CA ASN A 731 -25.56 -24.83 32.66
C ASN A 731 -25.10 -23.37 32.57
N ASP A 732 -23.91 -23.10 33.06
CA ASP A 732 -23.24 -21.80 33.08
C ASP A 732 -22.59 -21.41 31.73
N ASP A 733 -22.63 -22.30 30.74
CA ASP A 733 -21.99 -22.17 29.42
C ASP A 733 -22.66 -21.15 28.50
N PHE A 734 -23.93 -20.81 28.75
CA PHE A 734 -24.73 -20.01 27.82
C PHE A 734 -24.07 -18.67 27.46
N TYR A 735 -23.61 -17.91 28.45
CA TYR A 735 -22.93 -16.62 28.25
C TYR A 735 -21.45 -16.76 27.90
N LYS A 736 -20.91 -17.98 27.90
CA LYS A 736 -19.51 -18.27 27.57
C LYS A 736 -19.40 -18.65 26.10
N THR A 737 -20.25 -19.57 25.67
CA THR A 737 -20.18 -20.25 24.38
C THR A 737 -21.39 -19.98 23.50
N ALA A 738 -22.62 -20.11 24.02
CA ALA A 738 -23.84 -20.09 23.19
C ALA A 738 -24.00 -18.77 22.44
N VAL A 739 -24.04 -17.66 23.17
CA VAL A 739 -24.29 -16.34 22.59
C VAL A 739 -23.07 -15.71 21.93
N ASN A 740 -21.86 -16.23 22.18
CA ASN A 740 -20.62 -15.63 21.68
C ASN A 740 -19.89 -16.44 20.63
N TYR A 741 -20.12 -17.76 20.50
CA TYR A 741 -19.35 -18.61 19.58
C TYR A 741 -20.16 -19.72 18.92
N ARG A 742 -21.29 -20.15 19.51
CA ARG A 742 -22.14 -21.25 19.02
C ARG A 742 -23.59 -20.84 18.78
N VAL A 743 -23.75 -19.68 18.15
CA VAL A 743 -25.06 -19.14 17.78
C VAL A 743 -25.80 -20.02 16.77
N ASP A 744 -25.08 -20.84 16.00
CA ASP A 744 -25.61 -21.89 15.12
C ASP A 744 -26.47 -22.90 15.90
N LEU A 745 -25.97 -23.37 17.03
CA LEU A 745 -26.69 -24.30 17.89
C LEU A 745 -27.82 -23.61 18.64
N LEU A 746 -27.65 -22.36 19.03
CA LEU A 746 -28.68 -21.61 19.75
C LEU A 746 -29.87 -21.29 18.83
N LEU A 747 -29.61 -20.96 17.56
CA LEU A 747 -30.65 -20.85 16.54
C LEU A 747 -31.36 -22.21 16.35
N ARG A 748 -30.60 -23.31 16.29
CA ARG A 748 -31.16 -24.66 16.17
C ARG A 748 -32.05 -25.06 17.35
N ASP A 749 -31.67 -24.70 18.57
CA ASP A 749 -32.51 -24.87 19.76
C ASP A 749 -33.85 -24.14 19.59
N LEU A 750 -33.84 -22.85 19.19
CA LEU A 750 -35.06 -22.08 18.99
C LEU A 750 -35.92 -22.64 17.84
N VAL A 751 -35.32 -23.04 16.72
CA VAL A 751 -36.06 -23.66 15.61
C VAL A 751 -36.69 -24.98 16.05
N SER A 752 -36.01 -25.78 16.88
CA SER A 752 -36.59 -27.02 17.41
C SER A 752 -37.82 -26.79 18.30
N ILE A 753 -37.92 -25.61 18.91
CA ILE A 753 -39.05 -25.20 19.76
C ILE A 753 -40.19 -24.64 18.92
N LEU A 754 -39.87 -23.72 18.01
CA LEU A 754 -40.88 -22.98 17.24
C LEU A 754 -41.42 -23.79 16.05
N HIS A 755 -40.54 -24.50 15.35
CA HIS A 755 -40.81 -25.18 14.08
C HIS A 755 -40.07 -26.53 14.00
N PRO A 756 -40.35 -27.49 14.92
CA PRO A 756 -39.65 -28.78 14.98
C PRO A 756 -39.68 -29.58 13.67
N GLU A 757 -40.72 -29.40 12.86
CA GLU A 757 -40.87 -30.03 11.54
C GLU A 757 -39.84 -29.56 10.50
N LEU A 758 -39.15 -28.45 10.76
CA LEU A 758 -38.07 -27.94 9.93
C LEU A 758 -36.71 -28.54 10.27
N LEU A 759 -36.64 -29.50 11.20
CA LEU A 759 -35.41 -30.23 11.50
C LEU A 759 -35.53 -31.67 11.01
N ASP A 760 -34.49 -32.15 10.32
CA ASP A 760 -34.50 -33.47 9.67
C ASP A 760 -34.38 -34.64 10.68
N GLU A 761 -33.98 -34.33 11.93
CA GLU A 761 -33.86 -35.26 13.05
C GLU A 761 -34.34 -34.60 14.34
N SER A 762 -34.78 -35.40 15.33
CA SER A 762 -35.13 -34.89 16.65
C SER A 762 -33.91 -34.21 17.30
N HIS A 763 -34.03 -32.91 17.56
CA HIS A 763 -32.99 -32.11 18.23
C HIS A 763 -33.31 -31.99 19.71
N GLU A 764 -32.40 -32.43 20.58
CA GLU A 764 -32.46 -32.12 22.00
C GLU A 764 -31.80 -30.74 22.20
N THR A 765 -32.53 -29.83 22.84
CA THR A 765 -32.01 -28.48 23.10
C THR A 765 -30.72 -28.52 23.90
N VAL A 766 -29.74 -27.71 23.54
CA VAL A 766 -28.44 -27.64 24.23
C VAL A 766 -28.54 -26.74 25.46
N TRP A 767 -29.13 -25.55 25.31
CA TRP A 767 -29.27 -24.58 26.40
C TRP A 767 -30.72 -24.32 26.79
N LEU A 768 -31.68 -24.31 25.87
CA LEU A 768 -33.06 -23.96 26.24
C LEU A 768 -33.74 -25.11 27.01
N GLU A 769 -34.50 -24.79 28.07
CA GLU A 769 -35.24 -25.79 28.85
C GLU A 769 -36.71 -25.41 28.99
N LEU A 770 -37.60 -26.40 28.85
CA LEU A 770 -39.03 -26.21 29.06
C LEU A 770 -39.33 -25.90 30.54
N ILE A 771 -40.12 -24.85 30.77
CA ILE A 771 -40.78 -24.58 32.05
C ILE A 771 -42.03 -25.45 32.09
N ASN A 772 -42.07 -26.43 32.98
CA ASN A 772 -43.22 -27.31 33.12
C ASN A 772 -44.48 -26.48 33.44
N PRO A 773 -45.64 -26.74 32.80
CA PRO A 773 -46.88 -26.06 33.13
C PRO A 773 -47.25 -26.19 34.62
N PRO A 774 -47.97 -25.22 35.20
CA PRO A 774 -48.51 -25.35 36.55
C PRO A 774 -49.47 -26.55 36.65
N SER A 775 -49.61 -27.10 37.84
CA SER A 775 -50.57 -28.17 38.11
C SER A 775 -52.01 -27.65 38.01
N GLU A 776 -52.89 -28.45 37.37
CA GLU A 776 -54.32 -28.13 37.19
C GLU A 776 -55.11 -27.99 38.50
#